data_AF-A0AAV9NZ50-F1
#
_entry.id   AF-A0AAV9NZ50-F1
#
_cell.length_a   1.000
_cell.length_b   1.000
_cell.length_c   1.000
_cell.angle_alpha   90.00
_cell.angle_beta   90.00
_cell.angle_gamma   90.00
#
_symmetry.space_group_name_H-M   'P 1'
#
loop_
_entity.id
_entity.type
_entity.pdbx_description
1 polymer ?
#
loop_
_entity_poly.entity_id
_entity_poly.type
_entity_poly.pdbx_seq_one_letter_code
_entity_poly.pdbx_strand_id
1 'polypeptide(L)'
;MADSENKSRFKRQKLSNEADQSNPYLAHMHPNGDSNGVGLDQSNGYGNGYASNSNGSAGGLSTFKRHASTAKMAKVAEDGPTNPFTGRQLSQKYFSILKTRRGLPVHAQRQEFLDMYQKSQILVFVGETGSGKTTQIPQFVAFDDLPQSQGKMVACTQPRRVAAMSVAQRVAQEMDVKLGEEVGYSIRFEDMTSPSTMLKYMTDGMLLREAMNDHDLKRYSTIILDEAHERTLATDILMGLLKGVVQRRPDLKLIIMSATLDAQKFQKYFMSAPLLAVPGRTHPVEIFYTAEPERDYVEAAMRTVLQIHGTEPEGDILLFLTGEEEIEDACRKINLEADELSREGAGPLKVYPLYGSLPPAQQQRIFDPAPPPYKPGGKPGRKCIVSTNIAETSLTIDGIVYVVDPGFSKQKVYNPRIRVESLLVSPISKASAQQRAGRAGRTRPGKCFRLYTEDAFKKELIEQSYPEILRSNLASTVLELKKLGVDDLVHFDLMDPPAPETLMRALEELNYLACLDDEGELTHLGTVASGFPLDPALAVMLISSPEFYCSNEILSLTALLSVPQVFVRPASARKRADEMKDLFAHQDGDHLTMLNVYHAFKSPAAQENPKQWCHDHFLSYRALQQADNVRLQLKRIMEREDIELVSTPFEDKKYYENIRRALVAGFFMQVAKKDNKTYTTVKDNQSVLLHPSTVLGQDSEWVLYNEFVLTNKNYIRTVTAVRPEWLLDIGQAYYDVDSFPKGEVKNGLIAAQRAMQRARDREERQKMMGGRGR
;
A
#
# COMPACT_ATOMS: atom_id res chain seq x y z
N MET A 1 -50.13 -31.57 -12.79
CA MET A 1 -50.88 -30.79 -11.78
C MET A 1 -49.82 -29.99 -11.02
N ALA A 2 -49.42 -28.87 -11.61
CA ALA A 2 -49.73 -27.48 -11.19
C ALA A 2 -48.81 -27.10 -10.01
N ASP A 3 -47.90 -26.13 -10.05
CA ASP A 3 -47.81 -24.80 -10.68
C ASP A 3 -46.33 -24.35 -10.55
N SER A 4 -45.79 -23.24 -11.04
CA SER A 4 -45.98 -22.33 -12.18
C SER A 4 -44.76 -21.37 -12.13
N GLU A 5 -44.43 -20.72 -13.24
CA GLU A 5 -43.26 -19.85 -13.41
C GLU A 5 -43.27 -18.64 -12.46
N ASN A 6 -42.12 -18.27 -11.87
CA ASN A 6 -41.91 -16.94 -11.30
C ASN A 6 -40.87 -16.17 -12.13
N LYS A 7 -41.31 -15.71 -13.31
CA LYS A 7 -40.61 -14.70 -14.11
C LYS A 7 -40.74 -13.35 -13.42
N SER A 8 -39.60 -12.72 -13.13
CA SER A 8 -39.52 -11.39 -12.53
C SER A 8 -40.21 -10.35 -13.43
N ARG A 9 -41.25 -9.70 -12.88
CA ARG A 9 -41.88 -8.52 -13.47
C ARG A 9 -41.18 -7.27 -12.93
N PHE A 10 -40.14 -6.81 -13.59
CA PHE A 10 -39.64 -5.45 -13.40
C PHE A 10 -40.32 -4.51 -14.41
N LYS A 11 -41.15 -3.60 -13.88
CA LYS A 11 -41.81 -2.56 -14.65
C LYS A 11 -40.82 -1.40 -14.80
N ARG A 12 -40.27 -1.24 -16.00
CA ARG A 12 -39.35 -0.15 -16.39
C ARG A 12 -40.06 1.20 -16.17
N GLN A 13 -39.67 1.94 -15.14
CA GLN A 13 -40.14 3.31 -14.94
C GLN A 13 -39.19 4.24 -15.72
N LYS A 14 -39.72 4.91 -16.74
CA LYS A 14 -39.00 5.92 -17.53
C LYS A 14 -38.79 7.13 -16.61
N LEU A 15 -37.55 7.36 -16.17
CA LEU A 15 -37.14 8.64 -15.58
C LEU A 15 -36.93 9.64 -16.73
N SER A 16 -37.49 10.84 -16.58
CA SER A 16 -37.37 11.96 -17.52
C SER A 16 -36.02 12.66 -17.36
N ASN A 17 -35.30 12.88 -18.47
CA ASN A 17 -33.97 13.49 -18.56
C ASN A 17 -33.85 14.97 -18.12
N GLU A 18 -34.86 15.56 -17.47
CA GLU A 18 -34.86 16.99 -17.10
C GLU A 18 -34.54 17.26 -15.62
N ALA A 19 -34.40 16.22 -14.78
CA ALA A 19 -34.15 16.37 -13.34
C ALA A 19 -32.66 16.29 -12.93
N ASP A 20 -31.74 15.98 -13.84
CA ASP A 20 -30.33 15.73 -13.52
C ASP A 20 -29.51 17.00 -13.20
N GLN A 21 -30.01 18.20 -13.52
CA GLN A 21 -29.26 19.44 -13.35
C GLN A 21 -29.36 20.07 -11.95
N SER A 22 -30.29 19.63 -11.09
CA SER A 22 -30.46 20.18 -9.74
C SER A 22 -29.78 19.37 -8.63
N ASN A 23 -29.19 18.21 -8.96
CA ASN A 23 -28.50 17.39 -7.98
C ASN A 23 -27.04 17.86 -7.82
N PRO A 24 -26.64 18.49 -6.70
CA PRO A 24 -25.27 18.96 -6.49
C PRO A 24 -24.23 17.82 -6.49
N TYR A 25 -24.67 16.56 -6.38
CA TYR A 25 -23.82 15.36 -6.35
C TYR A 25 -23.57 14.75 -7.74
N LEU A 26 -24.36 15.09 -8.76
CA LEU A 26 -24.17 14.64 -10.15
C LEU A 26 -23.42 15.65 -11.03
N ALA A 27 -23.18 16.87 -10.52
CA ALA A 27 -22.59 17.99 -11.27
C ALA A 27 -21.20 17.72 -11.87
N HIS A 28 -20.46 16.72 -11.37
CA HIS A 28 -19.13 16.35 -11.86
C HIS A 28 -19.15 15.31 -13.01
N MET A 29 -20.31 14.82 -13.41
CA MET A 29 -20.47 13.76 -14.42
C MET A 29 -20.49 14.30 -15.86
N HIS A 30 -20.69 15.59 -16.06
CA HIS A 30 -20.73 16.20 -17.38
C HIS A 30 -19.43 16.98 -17.66
N PRO A 31 -18.62 16.58 -18.65
CA PRO A 31 -17.50 17.41 -19.09
C PRO A 31 -18.07 18.71 -19.67
N ASN A 32 -17.66 19.86 -19.10
CA ASN A 32 -18.00 21.18 -19.63
C ASN A 32 -17.57 21.24 -21.10
N GLY A 33 -18.55 21.43 -21.98
CA GLY A 33 -18.31 21.74 -23.38
C GLY A 33 -17.78 23.16 -23.48
N ASP A 34 -16.49 23.28 -23.80
CA ASP A 34 -15.98 24.44 -24.51
C ASP A 34 -15.19 23.95 -25.73
N SER A 35 -15.74 24.35 -26.87
CA SER A 35 -15.24 24.13 -28.21
C SER A 35 -13.97 24.94 -28.47
N ASN A 36 -12.90 24.25 -28.89
CA ASN A 36 -11.99 24.78 -29.90
C ASN A 36 -11.71 23.67 -30.90
N GLY A 37 -12.47 23.71 -31.99
CA GLY A 37 -12.35 22.78 -33.10
C GLY A 37 -11.09 23.06 -33.91
N VAL A 38 -10.35 22.00 -34.20
CA VAL A 38 -9.57 21.88 -35.43
C VAL A 38 -9.98 20.55 -36.04
N GLY A 39 -10.66 20.62 -37.19
CA GLY A 39 -11.34 19.51 -37.82
C GLY A 39 -10.38 18.40 -38.28
N LEU A 40 -10.82 17.17 -38.12
CA LEU A 40 -10.28 16.01 -38.82
C LEU A 40 -11.42 15.36 -39.59
N ASP A 41 -11.34 15.55 -40.91
CA ASP A 41 -12.14 14.86 -41.91
C ASP A 41 -11.88 13.35 -41.84
N GLN A 42 -12.95 12.56 -41.80
CA GLN A 42 -12.90 11.15 -42.14
C GLN A 42 -12.98 10.99 -43.66
N SER A 43 -11.99 10.33 -44.27
CA SER A 43 -12.31 9.36 -45.31
C SER A 43 -11.16 8.39 -45.59
N ASN A 44 -11.57 7.12 -45.70
CA ASN A 44 -11.03 6.06 -46.54
C ASN A 44 -9.74 5.33 -46.16
N GLY A 45 -9.90 4.02 -46.00
CA GLY A 45 -9.16 3.08 -46.84
C GLY A 45 -8.49 1.96 -46.08
N TYR A 46 -9.15 0.80 -46.03
CA TYR A 46 -8.49 -0.49 -45.81
C TYR A 46 -7.33 -0.65 -46.81
N GLY A 47 -6.12 -0.82 -46.29
CA GLY A 47 -4.91 -1.06 -47.07
C GLY A 47 -3.95 -1.93 -46.27
N ASN A 48 -4.01 -3.23 -46.56
CA ASN A 48 -3.09 -4.26 -46.08
C ASN A 48 -1.66 -3.89 -46.52
N GLY A 49 -0.76 -3.63 -45.57
CA GLY A 49 0.60 -3.18 -45.87
C GLY A 49 1.57 -3.61 -44.78
N TYR A 50 2.03 -4.87 -44.86
CA TYR A 50 3.28 -5.29 -44.23
C TYR A 50 4.43 -4.49 -44.85
N ALA A 51 4.76 -3.34 -44.26
CA ALA A 51 5.97 -2.61 -44.57
C ALA A 51 7.09 -3.15 -43.67
N SER A 52 7.88 -4.07 -44.23
CA SER A 52 9.18 -4.45 -43.70
C SER A 52 10.12 -3.24 -43.71
N ASN A 53 10.16 -2.48 -42.61
CA ASN A 53 11.26 -1.55 -42.37
C ASN A 53 12.46 -2.30 -41.79
N SER A 54 13.08 -3.10 -42.66
CA SER A 54 14.48 -3.51 -42.53
C SER A 54 15.37 -2.34 -42.89
N ASN A 55 15.58 -1.43 -41.94
CA ASN A 55 16.74 -0.53 -41.96
C ASN A 55 17.47 -0.71 -40.62
N GLY A 56 18.36 -1.70 -40.61
CA GLY A 56 19.12 -2.11 -39.45
C GLY A 56 20.20 -1.09 -39.10
N SER A 57 20.02 -0.39 -37.99
CA SER A 57 21.12 -0.12 -37.08
C SER A 57 21.29 -1.37 -36.21
N ALA A 58 22.24 -2.23 -36.54
CA ALA A 58 22.56 -3.40 -35.72
C ALA A 58 22.94 -2.92 -34.31
N GLY A 59 22.03 -3.07 -33.35
CA GLY A 59 22.28 -2.75 -31.94
C GLY A 59 23.47 -3.56 -31.42
N GLY A 60 24.22 -2.98 -30.47
CA GLY A 60 25.44 -3.58 -29.91
C GLY A 60 25.26 -4.98 -29.27
N LEU A 61 24.02 -5.44 -29.09
CA LEU A 61 23.67 -6.78 -28.57
C LEU A 61 23.37 -7.82 -29.66
N SER A 62 23.45 -7.47 -30.95
CA SER A 62 23.15 -8.41 -32.06
C SER A 62 24.03 -9.68 -32.07
N THR A 63 25.22 -9.62 -31.47
CA THR A 63 26.14 -10.76 -31.31
C THR A 63 25.95 -11.53 -30.00
N PHE A 64 25.14 -11.02 -29.08
CA PHE A 64 24.89 -11.66 -27.79
C PHE A 64 23.90 -12.81 -27.99
N LYS A 65 24.16 -13.92 -27.29
CA LYS A 65 23.25 -15.06 -27.21
C LYS A 65 22.76 -15.19 -25.77
N ARG A 66 21.46 -15.50 -25.65
CA ARG A 66 20.82 -15.72 -24.35
C ARG A 66 21.60 -16.78 -23.56
N HIS A 67 21.86 -16.50 -22.29
CA HIS A 67 22.58 -17.38 -21.35
C HIS A 67 23.99 -17.78 -21.78
N ALA A 68 24.64 -16.94 -22.59
CA ALA A 68 26.02 -17.14 -23.05
C ALA A 68 26.84 -15.85 -23.01
N SER A 69 26.34 -14.81 -22.35
CA SER A 69 27.10 -13.57 -22.18
C SER A 69 28.20 -13.75 -21.12
N THR A 70 29.27 -12.97 -21.24
CA THR A 70 30.33 -12.91 -20.24
C THR A 70 30.47 -11.49 -19.73
N ALA A 71 31.06 -11.33 -18.55
CA ALA A 71 31.35 -10.01 -17.98
C ALA A 71 32.23 -9.16 -18.93
N LYS A 72 33.11 -9.81 -19.71
CA LYS A 72 33.94 -9.14 -20.73
C LYS A 72 33.11 -8.64 -21.90
N MET A 73 32.21 -9.46 -22.44
CA MET A 73 31.33 -9.05 -23.55
C MET A 73 30.44 -7.88 -23.13
N ALA A 74 29.81 -7.98 -21.96
CA ALA A 74 28.94 -6.92 -21.47
C ALA A 74 29.72 -5.63 -21.20
N LYS A 75 30.95 -5.72 -20.68
CA LYS A 75 31.84 -4.57 -20.52
C LYS A 75 32.14 -3.87 -21.85
N VAL A 76 32.41 -4.62 -22.92
CA VAL A 76 32.64 -4.04 -24.26
C VAL A 76 31.39 -3.30 -24.77
N ALA A 77 30.19 -3.86 -24.54
CA ALA A 77 28.94 -3.20 -24.93
C ALA A 77 28.66 -1.94 -24.10
N GLU A 78 28.96 -1.94 -22.79
CA GLU A 78 28.83 -0.79 -21.90
C GLU A 78 29.83 0.33 -22.20
N ASP A 79 31.05 -0.02 -22.65
CA ASP A 79 32.10 0.95 -23.01
C ASP A 79 31.95 1.48 -24.45
N GLY A 80 30.97 0.99 -25.21
CA GLY A 80 30.73 1.39 -26.60
C GLY A 80 30.27 2.85 -26.76
N PRO A 81 30.29 3.41 -27.98
CA PRO A 81 29.84 4.79 -28.23
C PRO A 81 28.30 4.93 -28.23
N THR A 82 27.58 3.83 -28.44
CA THR A 82 26.12 3.79 -28.58
C THR A 82 25.50 2.86 -27.57
N ASN A 83 24.35 3.24 -27.04
CA ASN A 83 23.57 2.48 -26.08
C ASN A 83 23.14 1.15 -26.72
N PRO A 84 23.47 0.00 -26.10
CA PRO A 84 23.21 -1.33 -26.66
C PRO A 84 21.72 -1.65 -26.83
N PHE A 85 20.84 -0.96 -26.09
CA PHE A 85 19.39 -1.20 -26.10
C PHE A 85 18.63 -0.24 -27.03
N THR A 86 19.08 1.01 -27.14
CA THR A 86 18.35 2.06 -27.91
C THR A 86 19.05 2.47 -29.20
N GLY A 87 20.32 2.12 -29.39
CA GLY A 87 21.15 2.55 -30.52
C GLY A 87 21.54 4.04 -30.51
N ARG A 88 21.09 4.82 -29.52
CA ARG A 88 21.42 6.25 -29.37
C ARG A 88 22.84 6.42 -28.80
N GLN A 89 23.46 7.58 -28.98
CA GLN A 89 24.77 7.86 -28.37
C GLN A 89 24.68 7.91 -26.84
N LEU A 90 25.66 7.32 -26.15
CA LEU A 90 25.72 7.35 -24.68
C LEU A 90 26.17 8.71 -24.16
N SER A 91 25.51 9.19 -23.10
CA SER A 91 25.77 10.50 -22.51
C SER A 91 27.06 10.52 -21.67
N GLN A 92 27.62 11.72 -21.46
CA GLN A 92 28.74 11.90 -20.51
C GLN A 92 28.35 11.54 -19.07
N LYS A 93 27.07 11.76 -18.72
CA LYS A 93 26.51 11.38 -17.42
C LYS A 93 26.49 9.86 -17.24
N TYR A 94 26.21 9.09 -18.29
CA TYR A 94 26.29 7.64 -18.25
C TYR A 94 27.70 7.15 -17.87
N PHE A 95 28.74 7.65 -18.53
CA PHE A 95 30.12 7.21 -18.27
C PHE A 95 30.61 7.59 -16.87
N SER A 96 30.20 8.75 -16.34
CA SER A 96 30.54 9.14 -14.96
C SER A 96 29.90 8.20 -13.93
N ILE A 97 28.64 7.82 -14.17
CA ILE A 97 27.91 6.85 -13.33
C ILE A 97 28.50 5.44 -13.46
N LEU A 98 28.83 5.00 -14.68
CA LEU A 98 29.42 3.68 -14.96
C LEU A 98 30.74 3.49 -14.21
N LYS A 99 31.60 4.52 -14.16
CA LYS A 99 32.86 4.50 -13.41
C LYS A 99 32.62 4.18 -11.93
N THR A 100 31.64 4.83 -11.31
CA THR A 100 31.27 4.61 -9.90
C THR A 100 30.69 3.22 -9.67
N ARG A 101 29.79 2.77 -10.57
CA ARG A 101 29.13 1.45 -10.46
C ARG A 101 30.11 0.27 -10.50
N ARG A 102 31.18 0.39 -11.29
CA ARG A 102 32.25 -0.63 -11.35
C ARG A 102 33.03 -0.78 -10.04
N GLY A 103 32.93 0.19 -9.14
CA GLY A 103 33.50 0.12 -7.80
C GLY A 103 32.64 -0.65 -6.78
N LEU A 104 31.39 -0.99 -7.13
CA LEU A 104 30.47 -1.70 -6.24
C LEU A 104 30.90 -3.18 -6.05
N PRO A 105 30.72 -3.75 -4.84
CA PRO A 105 31.08 -5.15 -4.55
C PRO A 105 30.54 -6.16 -5.55
N VAL A 106 29.26 -6.05 -5.94
CA VAL A 106 28.62 -7.01 -6.86
C VAL A 106 29.26 -7.03 -8.25
N HIS A 107 29.91 -5.94 -8.68
CA HIS A 107 30.53 -5.89 -10.00
C HIS A 107 31.79 -6.77 -10.07
N ALA A 108 32.51 -6.95 -8.96
CA ALA A 108 33.68 -7.83 -8.89
C ALA A 108 33.31 -9.30 -9.14
N GLN A 109 32.10 -9.70 -8.74
CA GLN A 109 31.57 -11.06 -8.89
C GLN A 109 30.57 -11.21 -10.05
N ARG A 110 30.57 -10.27 -11.03
CA ARG A 110 29.66 -10.33 -12.17
C ARG A 110 29.79 -11.64 -12.96
N GLN A 111 31.02 -12.12 -13.20
CA GLN A 111 31.22 -13.36 -13.95
C GLN A 111 30.72 -14.58 -13.18
N GLU A 112 31.01 -14.65 -11.88
CA GLU A 112 30.53 -15.71 -11.01
C GLU A 112 29.00 -15.75 -10.95
N PHE A 113 28.36 -14.57 -10.84
CA PHE A 113 26.91 -14.43 -10.95
C PHE A 113 26.37 -14.99 -12.28
N LEU A 114 26.96 -14.60 -13.42
CA LEU A 114 26.52 -15.07 -14.74
C LEU A 114 26.66 -16.59 -14.86
N ASP A 115 27.80 -17.14 -14.42
CA ASP A 115 28.06 -18.59 -14.47
C ASP A 115 27.02 -19.37 -13.67
N MET A 116 26.63 -18.88 -12.48
CA MET A 116 25.60 -19.49 -11.65
C MET A 116 24.21 -19.30 -12.27
N TYR A 117 23.84 -18.07 -12.65
CA TYR A 117 22.57 -17.73 -13.27
C TYR A 117 22.28 -18.56 -14.52
N GLN A 118 23.29 -18.80 -15.36
CA GLN A 118 23.17 -19.61 -16.57
C GLN A 118 22.93 -21.09 -16.23
N LYS A 119 23.62 -21.63 -15.23
CA LYS A 119 23.57 -23.05 -14.83
C LYS A 119 22.35 -23.42 -13.97
N SER A 120 21.80 -22.49 -13.20
CA SER A 120 20.69 -22.77 -12.27
C SER A 120 19.41 -22.07 -12.69
N GLN A 121 18.26 -22.69 -12.42
CA GLN A 121 16.97 -22.04 -12.63
C GLN A 121 16.64 -21.03 -11.51
N ILE A 122 16.94 -21.42 -10.27
CA ILE A 122 16.75 -20.59 -9.08
C ILE A 122 18.13 -20.24 -8.51
N LEU A 123 18.31 -19.01 -8.05
CA LEU A 123 19.53 -18.52 -7.41
C LEU A 123 19.18 -17.70 -6.17
N VAL A 124 19.81 -18.01 -5.04
CA VAL A 124 19.78 -17.16 -3.84
C VAL A 124 21.00 -16.24 -3.88
N PHE A 125 20.78 -14.94 -3.74
CA PHE A 125 21.85 -13.94 -3.76
C PHE A 125 21.83 -13.16 -2.45
N VAL A 126 22.96 -13.17 -1.73
CA VAL A 126 23.10 -12.45 -0.47
C VAL A 126 24.21 -11.44 -0.59
N GLY A 127 23.93 -10.22 -0.14
CA GLY A 127 24.93 -9.18 -0.04
C GLY A 127 24.44 -8.05 0.85
N GLU A 128 25.37 -7.44 1.58
CA GLU A 128 25.05 -6.30 2.45
C GLU A 128 24.37 -5.18 1.66
N THR A 129 23.63 -4.33 2.37
CA THR A 129 23.02 -3.18 1.71
C THR A 129 24.08 -2.22 1.17
N GLY A 130 23.79 -1.55 0.06
CA GLY A 130 24.79 -0.75 -0.64
C GLY A 130 25.79 -1.55 -1.49
N SER A 131 25.76 -2.89 -1.46
CA SER A 131 26.61 -3.71 -2.34
C SER A 131 26.28 -3.59 -3.83
N GLY A 132 25.09 -3.11 -4.18
CA GLY A 132 24.62 -2.94 -5.57
C GLY A 132 23.62 -3.98 -6.06
N LYS A 133 23.02 -4.80 -5.18
CA LYS A 133 22.06 -5.86 -5.55
C LYS A 133 20.93 -5.36 -6.46
N THR A 134 20.12 -4.46 -5.94
CA THR A 134 18.90 -3.96 -6.59
C THR A 134 19.18 -3.22 -7.89
N THR A 135 20.30 -2.48 -7.96
CA THR A 135 20.62 -1.68 -9.15
C THR A 135 21.34 -2.50 -10.22
N GLN A 136 22.30 -3.35 -9.85
CA GLN A 136 23.18 -4.00 -10.83
C GLN A 136 22.70 -5.38 -11.29
N ILE A 137 22.13 -6.20 -10.40
CA ILE A 137 21.73 -7.58 -10.75
C ILE A 137 20.68 -7.61 -11.87
N PRO A 138 19.60 -6.81 -11.83
CA PRO A 138 18.63 -6.80 -12.93
C PRO A 138 19.24 -6.33 -14.26
N GLN A 139 20.23 -5.45 -14.23
CA GLN A 139 20.97 -5.04 -15.43
C GLN A 139 21.85 -6.18 -15.96
N PHE A 140 22.55 -6.91 -15.09
CA PHE A 140 23.34 -8.08 -15.50
C PHE A 140 22.45 -9.13 -16.17
N VAL A 141 21.26 -9.37 -15.61
CA VAL A 141 20.24 -10.23 -16.22
C VAL A 141 19.79 -9.68 -17.58
N ALA A 142 19.51 -8.38 -17.72
CA ALA A 142 19.06 -7.80 -18.99
C ALA A 142 20.10 -7.98 -20.13
N PHE A 143 21.39 -7.87 -19.82
CA PHE A 143 22.48 -8.12 -20.78
C PHE A 143 22.63 -9.60 -21.17
N ASP A 144 22.27 -10.54 -20.29
CA ASP A 144 22.46 -11.98 -20.52
C ASP A 144 21.20 -12.69 -21.04
N ASP A 145 20.04 -12.37 -20.47
CA ASP A 145 18.77 -13.03 -20.75
C ASP A 145 18.07 -12.45 -21.99
N LEU A 146 18.45 -11.23 -22.40
CA LEU A 146 17.95 -10.52 -23.58
C LEU A 146 16.40 -10.53 -23.68
N PRO A 147 15.68 -10.07 -22.64
CA PRO A 147 14.21 -10.16 -22.53
C PRO A 147 13.47 -9.60 -23.77
N GLN A 148 13.97 -8.51 -24.34
CA GLN A 148 13.44 -7.87 -25.55
C GLN A 148 13.46 -8.77 -26.78
N SER A 149 14.45 -9.68 -26.90
CA SER A 149 14.53 -10.64 -28.01
C SER A 149 13.47 -11.75 -27.92
N GLN A 150 12.90 -11.94 -26.73
CA GLN A 150 11.91 -12.96 -26.42
C GLN A 150 10.49 -12.39 -26.32
N GLY A 151 10.31 -11.07 -26.48
CA GLY A 151 9.05 -10.40 -26.17
C GLY A 151 8.65 -10.51 -24.69
N LYS A 152 9.64 -10.60 -23.79
CA LYS A 152 9.47 -10.75 -22.34
C LYS A 152 10.13 -9.59 -21.59
N MET A 153 10.02 -9.60 -20.26
CA MET A 153 10.59 -8.63 -19.33
C MET A 153 11.34 -9.30 -18.17
N VAL A 154 12.19 -8.54 -17.50
CA VAL A 154 12.72 -8.85 -16.17
C VAL A 154 11.88 -8.09 -15.14
N ALA A 155 11.32 -8.80 -14.16
CA ALA A 155 10.65 -8.20 -13.01
C ALA A 155 11.60 -8.17 -11.80
N CYS A 156 11.68 -7.03 -11.12
CA CYS A 156 12.35 -6.91 -9.83
C CYS A 156 11.37 -6.34 -8.82
N THR A 157 10.99 -7.14 -7.82
CA THR A 157 10.03 -6.71 -6.80
C THR A 157 10.73 -5.90 -5.72
N GLN A 158 9.98 -5.00 -5.08
CA GLN A 158 10.41 -4.22 -3.93
C GLN A 158 9.27 -4.17 -2.91
N PRO A 159 9.52 -4.37 -1.62
CA PRO A 159 8.49 -4.26 -0.59
C PRO A 159 7.83 -2.87 -0.54
N ARG A 160 8.58 -1.82 -0.90
CA ARG A 160 8.19 -0.41 -0.71
C ARG A 160 8.01 0.32 -2.03
N ARG A 161 6.90 1.06 -2.15
CA ARG A 161 6.58 1.89 -3.34
C ARG A 161 7.69 2.88 -3.69
N VAL A 162 8.19 3.62 -2.70
CA VAL A 162 9.26 4.61 -2.91
C VAL A 162 10.56 3.97 -3.41
N ALA A 163 10.85 2.74 -2.96
CA ALA A 163 12.03 2.00 -3.40
C ALA A 163 11.88 1.62 -4.88
N ALA A 164 10.75 1.03 -5.28
CA ALA A 164 10.47 0.70 -6.68
C ALA A 164 10.59 1.90 -7.62
N MET A 165 9.98 3.05 -7.25
CA MET A 165 10.03 4.27 -8.05
C MET A 165 11.45 4.85 -8.14
N SER A 166 12.12 5.00 -6.99
CA SER A 166 13.44 5.61 -6.90
C SER A 166 14.50 4.76 -7.61
N VAL A 167 14.45 3.44 -7.43
CA VAL A 167 15.41 2.55 -8.06
C VAL A 167 15.17 2.41 -9.56
N ALA A 168 13.92 2.42 -10.03
CA ALA A 168 13.63 2.47 -11.46
C ALA A 168 14.18 3.75 -12.10
N GLN A 169 13.95 4.91 -11.47
CA GLN A 169 14.50 6.19 -11.93
C GLN A 169 16.04 6.17 -11.94
N ARG A 170 16.66 5.60 -10.90
CA ARG A 170 18.12 5.46 -10.83
C ARG A 170 18.63 4.55 -11.95
N VAL A 171 18.02 3.38 -12.15
CA VAL A 171 18.46 2.39 -13.13
C VAL A 171 18.22 2.88 -14.56
N ALA A 172 17.15 3.65 -14.80
CA ALA A 172 16.95 4.34 -16.07
C ALA A 172 18.12 5.31 -16.37
N GLN A 173 18.60 6.06 -15.37
CA GLN A 173 19.79 6.91 -15.52
C GLN A 173 21.08 6.08 -15.68
N GLU A 174 21.21 4.95 -14.99
CA GLU A 174 22.36 4.05 -15.12
C GLU A 174 22.43 3.38 -16.49
N MET A 175 21.29 3.14 -17.14
CA MET A 175 21.17 2.56 -18.48
C MET A 175 21.06 3.62 -19.59
N ASP A 176 21.10 4.91 -19.25
CA ASP A 176 20.97 6.06 -20.17
C ASP A 176 19.69 5.99 -21.03
N VAL A 177 18.56 5.66 -20.39
CA VAL A 177 17.24 5.56 -21.00
C VAL A 177 16.23 6.45 -20.28
N LYS A 178 15.10 6.73 -20.93
CA LYS A 178 14.01 7.49 -20.31
C LYS A 178 13.16 6.55 -19.45
N LEU A 179 12.88 6.96 -18.22
CA LEU A 179 11.97 6.23 -17.33
C LEU A 179 10.59 6.08 -17.98
N GLY A 180 10.06 4.86 -17.98
CA GLY A 180 8.82 4.45 -18.63
C GLY A 180 8.98 3.86 -20.03
N GLU A 181 10.16 3.98 -20.63
CA GLU A 181 10.52 3.30 -21.89
C GLU A 181 11.16 1.95 -21.54
N GLU A 182 12.46 1.73 -21.77
CA GLU A 182 13.12 0.42 -21.56
C GLU A 182 13.16 -0.01 -20.09
N VAL A 183 13.23 0.97 -19.16
CA VAL A 183 13.16 0.77 -17.72
C VAL A 183 11.93 1.48 -17.19
N GLY A 184 11.07 0.77 -16.46
CA GLY A 184 9.83 1.30 -15.91
C GLY A 184 9.54 0.81 -14.50
N TYR A 185 8.44 1.29 -13.91
CA TYR A 185 7.93 0.74 -12.67
C TYR A 185 6.42 0.58 -12.66
N SER A 186 5.92 -0.32 -11.81
CA SER A 186 4.48 -0.52 -11.59
C SER A 186 4.17 -0.65 -10.10
N ILE A 187 3.34 0.24 -9.58
CA ILE A 187 2.88 0.24 -8.18
C ILE A 187 1.35 0.34 -8.15
N ARG A 188 0.75 0.07 -6.99
CA ARG A 188 -0.71 0.18 -6.86
C ARG A 188 -1.17 1.60 -7.24
N PHE A 189 -2.09 1.64 -8.21
CA PHE A 189 -2.71 2.84 -8.77
C PHE A 189 -1.82 3.71 -9.68
N GLU A 190 -0.60 3.28 -10.04
CA GLU A 190 0.32 4.03 -10.92
C GLU A 190 1.22 3.06 -11.72
N ASP A 191 1.13 3.09 -13.05
CA ASP A 191 1.91 2.25 -13.96
C ASP A 191 2.71 3.13 -14.93
N MET A 192 4.03 3.14 -14.77
CA MET A 192 4.97 3.91 -15.58
C MET A 192 5.78 2.95 -16.45
N THR A 193 5.09 2.30 -17.38
CA THR A 193 5.65 1.33 -18.33
C THR A 193 5.09 1.56 -19.74
N SER A 194 5.73 0.97 -20.74
CA SER A 194 5.33 1.05 -22.14
C SER A 194 5.65 -0.26 -22.88
N PRO A 195 5.25 -0.42 -24.16
CA PRO A 195 5.59 -1.62 -24.93
C PRO A 195 7.09 -1.86 -25.11
N SER A 196 7.95 -0.85 -24.92
CA SER A 196 9.41 -1.01 -24.98
C SER A 196 10.04 -1.43 -23.66
N THR A 197 9.27 -1.47 -22.56
CA THR A 197 9.79 -1.83 -21.24
C THR A 197 10.30 -3.27 -21.24
N MET A 198 11.58 -3.41 -20.88
CA MET A 198 12.27 -4.70 -20.74
C MET A 198 12.66 -5.01 -19.30
N LEU A 199 12.83 -3.96 -18.47
CA LEU A 199 13.11 -4.09 -17.04
C LEU A 199 12.06 -3.31 -16.25
N LYS A 200 11.31 -4.02 -15.41
CA LYS A 200 10.23 -3.46 -14.60
C LYS A 200 10.52 -3.65 -13.12
N TYR A 201 10.59 -2.54 -12.39
CA TYR A 201 10.56 -2.57 -10.92
C TYR A 201 9.12 -2.46 -10.44
N MET A 202 8.71 -3.28 -9.49
CA MET A 202 7.33 -3.24 -9.02
C MET A 202 7.21 -3.59 -7.56
N THR A 203 6.08 -3.29 -6.93
CA THR A 203 5.84 -3.82 -5.59
C THR A 203 5.48 -5.30 -5.64
N ASP A 204 5.83 -6.07 -4.61
CA ASP A 204 5.46 -7.49 -4.47
C ASP A 204 3.97 -7.72 -4.77
N GLY A 205 3.09 -6.91 -4.15
CA GLY A 205 1.64 -7.01 -4.36
C GLY A 205 1.16 -6.69 -5.78
N MET A 206 1.94 -5.96 -6.59
CA MET A 206 1.61 -5.77 -8.01
C MET A 206 1.95 -7.02 -8.83
N LEU A 207 3.08 -7.68 -8.54
CA LEU A 207 3.42 -8.93 -9.23
C LEU A 207 2.44 -10.04 -8.85
N LEU A 208 2.02 -10.10 -7.57
CA LEU A 208 0.98 -11.02 -7.11
C LEU A 208 -0.34 -10.80 -7.87
N ARG A 209 -0.77 -9.53 -8.04
CA ARG A 209 -1.95 -9.20 -8.83
C ARG A 209 -1.81 -9.57 -10.30
N GLU A 210 -0.63 -9.44 -10.89
CA GLU A 210 -0.41 -9.91 -12.25
C GLU A 210 -0.50 -11.45 -12.34
N ALA A 211 0.02 -12.17 -11.33
CA ALA A 211 -0.08 -13.63 -11.23
C ALA A 211 -1.54 -14.11 -11.15
N MET A 212 -2.44 -13.31 -10.57
CA MET A 212 -3.87 -13.61 -10.50
C MET A 212 -4.56 -13.67 -11.87
N ASN A 213 -4.04 -12.96 -12.87
CA ASN A 213 -4.58 -12.99 -14.24
C ASN A 213 -3.72 -13.86 -15.18
N ASP A 214 -2.43 -14.03 -14.86
CA ASP A 214 -1.47 -14.81 -15.62
C ASP A 214 -0.70 -15.74 -14.66
N HIS A 215 -1.28 -16.92 -14.40
CA HIS A 215 -0.73 -17.91 -13.44
C HIS A 215 0.66 -18.45 -13.80
N ASP A 216 1.09 -18.30 -15.07
CA ASP A 216 2.43 -18.70 -15.53
C ASP A 216 3.38 -17.51 -15.69
N LEU A 217 2.91 -16.29 -15.41
CA LEU A 217 3.67 -15.04 -15.50
C LEU A 217 4.42 -14.93 -16.83
N LYS A 218 3.74 -15.23 -17.95
CA LYS A 218 4.30 -15.42 -19.29
C LYS A 218 5.05 -14.21 -19.83
N ARG A 219 4.70 -13.02 -19.36
CA ARG A 219 5.38 -11.76 -19.69
C ARG A 219 6.81 -11.67 -19.17
N TYR A 220 7.20 -12.52 -18.22
CA TYR A 220 8.51 -12.46 -17.60
C TYR A 220 9.40 -13.65 -17.99
N SER A 221 10.67 -13.36 -18.26
CA SER A 221 11.72 -14.36 -18.45
C SER A 221 12.54 -14.58 -17.19
N THR A 222 12.66 -13.53 -16.36
CA THR A 222 13.30 -13.58 -15.05
C THR A 222 12.49 -12.78 -14.04
N ILE A 223 12.30 -13.37 -12.86
CA ILE A 223 11.69 -12.71 -11.70
C ILE A 223 12.73 -12.64 -10.59
N ILE A 224 12.87 -11.45 -9.99
CA ILE A 224 13.77 -11.16 -8.90
C ILE A 224 12.92 -10.73 -7.71
N LEU A 225 12.90 -11.54 -6.65
CA LEU A 225 12.33 -11.15 -5.36
C LEU A 225 13.42 -10.48 -4.54
N ASP A 226 13.43 -9.15 -4.51
CA ASP A 226 14.42 -8.40 -3.74
C ASP A 226 13.96 -8.12 -2.31
N GLU A 227 14.92 -7.89 -1.43
CA GLU A 227 14.71 -7.61 -0.01
C GLU A 227 13.79 -8.64 0.67
N ALA A 228 13.90 -9.91 0.26
CA ALA A 228 13.05 -11.01 0.73
C ALA A 228 13.10 -11.23 2.25
N HIS A 229 14.09 -10.65 2.94
CA HIS A 229 14.19 -10.64 4.40
C HIS A 229 13.14 -9.75 5.09
N GLU A 230 12.48 -8.82 4.38
CA GLU A 230 11.36 -8.06 4.97
C GLU A 230 10.14 -8.96 5.23
N ARG A 231 10.05 -10.14 4.59
CA ARG A 231 9.02 -11.16 4.81
C ARG A 231 7.61 -10.57 4.84
N THR A 232 7.32 -9.75 3.83
CA THR A 232 5.98 -9.17 3.62
C THR A 232 4.99 -10.25 3.23
N LEU A 233 3.70 -10.00 3.47
CA LEU A 233 2.63 -10.94 3.14
C LEU A 233 2.66 -11.32 1.65
N ALA A 234 2.80 -10.32 0.76
CA ALA A 234 2.86 -10.55 -0.67
C ALA A 234 4.14 -11.28 -1.12
N THR A 235 5.29 -11.02 -0.50
CA THR A 235 6.54 -11.75 -0.79
C THR A 235 6.39 -13.23 -0.45
N ASP A 236 5.83 -13.56 0.72
CA ASP A 236 5.67 -14.96 1.16
C ASP A 236 4.71 -15.74 0.25
N ILE A 237 3.61 -15.12 -0.16
CA ILE A 237 2.67 -15.72 -1.12
C ILE A 237 3.36 -15.93 -2.48
N LEU A 238 4.06 -14.91 -2.98
CA LEU A 238 4.81 -15.01 -4.24
C LEU A 238 5.86 -16.13 -4.20
N MET A 239 6.56 -16.32 -3.08
CA MET A 239 7.52 -17.41 -2.94
C MET A 239 6.85 -18.79 -3.13
N GLY A 240 5.69 -19.01 -2.50
CA GLY A 240 4.91 -20.25 -2.67
C GLY A 240 4.43 -20.45 -4.10
N LEU A 241 3.87 -19.41 -4.71
CA LEU A 241 3.39 -19.48 -6.09
C LEU A 241 4.54 -19.73 -7.07
N LEU A 242 5.62 -18.97 -6.96
CA LEU A 242 6.76 -19.04 -7.87
C LEU A 242 7.47 -20.39 -7.76
N LYS A 243 7.50 -21.01 -6.58
CA LYS A 243 8.00 -22.39 -6.42
C LYS A 243 7.22 -23.39 -7.28
N GLY A 244 5.90 -23.22 -7.40
CA GLY A 244 5.07 -24.00 -8.34
C GLY A 244 5.27 -23.60 -9.80
N VAL A 245 5.36 -22.30 -10.09
CA VAL A 245 5.55 -21.78 -11.46
C VAL A 245 6.86 -22.27 -12.06
N VAL A 246 7.98 -22.23 -11.32
CA VAL A 246 9.28 -22.66 -11.86
C VAL A 246 9.30 -24.15 -12.22
N GLN A 247 8.51 -24.99 -11.55
CA GLN A 247 8.38 -26.40 -11.90
C GLN A 247 7.62 -26.59 -13.23
N ARG A 248 6.66 -25.71 -13.54
CA ARG A 248 5.92 -25.70 -14.82
C ARG A 248 6.65 -24.98 -15.94
N ARG A 249 7.47 -23.98 -15.61
CA ARG A 249 8.16 -23.05 -16.52
C ARG A 249 9.68 -23.18 -16.39
N PRO A 250 10.32 -24.21 -17.01
CA PRO A 250 11.78 -24.39 -16.95
C PRO A 250 12.56 -23.24 -17.61
N ASP A 251 11.92 -22.44 -18.46
CA ASP A 251 12.51 -21.28 -19.12
C ASP A 251 12.50 -19.99 -18.27
N LEU A 252 11.73 -19.97 -17.16
CA LEU A 252 11.69 -18.88 -16.19
C LEU A 252 12.85 -19.01 -15.20
N LYS A 253 13.62 -17.94 -15.04
CA LYS A 253 14.66 -17.82 -14.01
C LYS A 253 14.11 -17.09 -12.77
N LEU A 254 14.50 -17.53 -11.58
CA LEU A 254 14.10 -16.94 -10.30
C LEU A 254 15.33 -16.56 -9.47
N ILE A 255 15.39 -15.30 -9.02
CA ILE A 255 16.46 -14.83 -8.13
C ILE A 255 15.84 -14.34 -6.82
N ILE A 256 16.35 -14.82 -5.69
CA ILE A 256 15.94 -14.39 -4.36
C ILE A 256 17.07 -13.57 -3.76
N MET A 257 16.88 -12.26 -3.60
CA MET A 257 17.91 -11.37 -3.06
C MET A 257 17.59 -11.00 -1.61
N SER A 258 18.61 -11.09 -0.75
CA SER A 258 18.50 -10.71 0.66
C SER A 258 19.77 -10.02 1.17
N ALA A 259 19.63 -9.25 2.24
CA ALA A 259 20.74 -8.59 2.93
C ALA A 259 21.13 -9.29 4.23
N THR A 260 20.35 -10.26 4.72
CA THR A 260 20.55 -10.91 6.04
C THR A 260 20.97 -12.37 5.91
N LEU A 261 21.54 -12.90 7.00
CA LEU A 261 22.23 -14.19 7.08
C LEU A 261 21.33 -15.43 6.98
N ASP A 262 19.99 -15.29 6.93
CA ASP A 262 19.07 -16.44 6.85
C ASP A 262 18.98 -17.05 5.43
N ALA A 263 20.08 -16.94 4.69
CA ALA A 263 20.26 -17.47 3.34
C ALA A 263 19.92 -18.96 3.27
N GLN A 264 20.28 -19.72 4.32
CA GLN A 264 20.06 -21.16 4.37
C GLN A 264 18.58 -21.52 4.37
N LYS A 265 17.71 -20.74 5.02
CA LYS A 265 16.25 -20.98 4.99
C LYS A 265 15.70 -20.81 3.58
N PHE A 266 16.10 -19.74 2.88
CA PHE A 266 15.72 -19.53 1.48
C PHE A 266 16.24 -20.65 0.57
N GLN A 267 17.50 -21.07 0.73
CA GLN A 267 18.07 -22.18 -0.06
C GLN A 267 17.28 -23.46 0.15
N LYS A 268 17.04 -23.87 1.41
CA LYS A 268 16.29 -25.08 1.75
C LYS A 268 14.88 -25.05 1.17
N TYR A 269 14.19 -23.91 1.31
CA TYR A 269 12.84 -23.74 0.80
C TYR A 269 12.77 -23.85 -0.73
N PHE A 270 13.72 -23.24 -1.44
CA PHE A 270 13.84 -23.33 -2.90
C PHE A 270 14.70 -24.51 -3.37
N MET A 271 14.39 -25.72 -2.90
CA MET A 271 14.97 -26.98 -3.41
C MET A 271 16.52 -27.02 -3.34
N SER A 272 17.10 -26.49 -2.27
CA SER A 272 18.55 -26.36 -2.08
C SER A 272 19.24 -25.54 -3.19
N ALA A 273 18.60 -24.46 -3.62
CA ALA A 273 19.14 -23.55 -4.63
C ALA A 273 20.57 -23.06 -4.28
N PRO A 274 21.43 -22.82 -5.29
CA PRO A 274 22.77 -22.31 -5.07
C PRO A 274 22.73 -20.90 -4.46
N LEU A 275 23.73 -20.60 -3.64
CA LEU A 275 23.89 -19.31 -2.96
C LEU A 275 25.13 -18.60 -3.46
N LEU A 276 24.96 -17.37 -3.94
CA LEU A 276 26.06 -16.44 -4.18
C LEU A 276 26.08 -15.39 -3.07
N ALA A 277 27.15 -15.40 -2.27
CA ALA A 277 27.37 -14.42 -1.22
C ALA A 277 28.41 -13.39 -1.68
N VAL A 278 28.03 -12.12 -1.62
CA VAL A 278 28.90 -10.99 -1.92
C VAL A 278 29.30 -10.30 -0.62
N PRO A 279 30.60 -10.24 -0.29
CA PRO A 279 31.06 -9.53 0.89
C PRO A 279 30.74 -8.03 0.76
N GLY A 280 30.27 -7.43 1.85
CA GLY A 280 30.04 -6.00 1.89
C GLY A 280 31.34 -5.19 1.80
N ARG A 281 31.26 -4.00 1.20
CA ARG A 281 32.23 -2.92 1.39
C ARG A 281 31.58 -1.84 2.26
N THR A 282 31.13 -2.21 3.44
CA THR A 282 30.71 -1.22 4.42
C THR A 282 31.96 -0.67 5.10
N HIS A 283 32.05 0.65 5.18
CA HIS A 283 32.98 1.30 6.08
C HIS A 283 32.56 0.98 7.53
N PRO A 284 33.51 0.93 8.48
CA PRO A 284 33.18 0.61 9.86
C PRO A 284 32.13 1.57 10.43
N VAL A 285 31.16 1.00 11.15
CA VAL A 285 30.13 1.74 11.89
C VAL A 285 30.33 1.48 13.38
N GLU A 286 30.68 2.53 14.12
CA GLU A 286 30.78 2.46 15.58
C GLU A 286 29.38 2.46 16.20
N ILE A 287 29.12 1.52 17.11
CA ILE A 287 27.82 1.39 17.78
C ILE A 287 27.92 1.92 19.21
N PHE A 288 27.08 2.89 19.53
CA PHE A 288 26.93 3.45 20.88
C PHE A 288 25.59 3.02 21.47
N TYR A 289 25.59 2.68 22.76
CA TYR A 289 24.40 2.32 23.53
C TYR A 289 24.21 3.31 24.67
N THR A 290 22.98 3.49 25.15
CA THR A 290 22.72 4.23 26.39
C THR A 290 23.11 3.38 27.60
N ALA A 291 23.52 4.04 28.69
CA ALA A 291 23.86 3.35 29.94
C ALA A 291 22.59 2.81 30.63
N GLU A 292 21.49 3.53 30.54
CA GLU A 292 20.20 3.20 31.15
C GLU A 292 19.07 3.22 30.09
N PRO A 293 17.95 2.50 30.31
CA PRO A 293 16.79 2.56 29.43
C PRO A 293 16.13 3.95 29.43
N GLU A 294 15.86 4.49 28.24
CA GLU A 294 15.17 5.77 28.05
C GLU A 294 13.64 5.56 28.00
N ARG A 295 12.88 6.26 28.86
CA ARG A 295 11.41 6.14 28.88
C ARG A 295 10.74 6.91 27.74
N ASP A 296 11.20 8.14 27.49
CA ASP A 296 10.75 8.95 26.36
C ASP A 296 11.82 8.91 25.27
N TYR A 297 11.68 7.94 24.37
CA TYR A 297 12.63 7.74 23.28
C TYR A 297 12.59 8.89 22.26
N VAL A 298 11.49 9.65 22.17
CA VAL A 298 11.36 10.78 21.22
C VAL A 298 12.19 11.95 21.71
N GLU A 299 12.10 12.26 23.01
CA GLU A 299 12.94 13.29 23.64
C GLU A 299 14.42 12.90 23.58
N ALA A 300 14.76 11.66 23.93
CA ALA A 300 16.13 11.15 23.84
C ALA A 300 16.68 11.24 22.40
N ALA A 301 15.86 10.91 21.40
CA ALA A 301 16.23 11.01 19.99
C ALA A 301 16.52 12.45 19.55
N MET A 302 15.65 13.40 19.87
CA MET A 302 15.85 14.82 19.53
C MET A 302 17.12 15.36 20.20
N ARG A 303 17.32 15.04 21.49
CA ARG A 303 18.52 15.41 22.23
C ARG A 303 19.79 14.87 21.56
N THR A 304 19.80 13.60 21.15
CA THR A 304 20.94 12.99 20.44
C THR A 304 21.19 13.68 19.09
N VAL A 305 20.15 13.99 18.31
CA VAL A 305 20.29 14.72 17.03
C VAL A 305 20.98 16.08 17.25
N LEU A 306 20.56 16.83 18.25
CA LEU A 306 21.09 18.16 18.54
C LEU A 306 22.53 18.10 19.09
N GLN A 307 22.83 17.10 19.91
CA GLN A 307 24.20 16.84 20.38
C GLN A 307 25.15 16.52 19.21
N ILE A 308 24.74 15.63 18.29
CA ILE A 308 25.51 15.34 17.07
C ILE A 308 25.75 16.63 16.28
N HIS A 309 24.69 17.43 16.08
CA HIS A 309 24.82 18.68 15.33
C HIS A 309 25.78 19.69 15.99
N GLY A 310 25.75 19.78 17.32
CA GLY A 310 26.57 20.71 18.09
C GLY A 310 28.06 20.32 18.21
N THR A 311 28.37 19.02 18.22
CA THR A 311 29.67 18.48 18.65
C THR A 311 30.41 17.62 17.63
N GLU A 312 29.72 16.92 16.72
CA GLU A 312 30.35 15.98 15.79
C GLU A 312 30.82 16.64 14.48
N PRO A 313 31.82 16.06 13.78
CA PRO A 313 32.30 16.55 12.48
C PRO A 313 31.24 16.40 11.35
N GLU A 314 31.61 16.72 10.11
CA GLU A 314 30.68 16.72 8.96
C GLU A 314 30.05 15.33 8.68
N GLY A 315 28.74 15.32 8.42
CA GLY A 315 28.00 14.15 7.97
C GLY A 315 26.51 14.23 8.30
N ASP A 316 25.64 13.71 7.44
CA ASP A 316 24.20 13.84 7.64
C ASP A 316 23.66 12.84 8.69
N ILE A 317 22.52 13.18 9.27
CA ILE A 317 21.85 12.42 10.33
C ILE A 317 20.62 11.72 9.76
N LEU A 318 20.45 10.44 10.08
CA LEU A 318 19.23 9.68 9.86
C LEU A 318 18.66 9.23 11.21
N LEU A 319 17.51 9.77 11.59
CA LEU A 319 16.77 9.42 12.79
C LEU A 319 15.58 8.53 12.42
N PHE A 320 15.44 7.38 13.09
CA PHE A 320 14.29 6.50 12.96
C PHE A 320 13.22 6.80 14.02
N LEU A 321 11.99 7.05 13.60
CA LEU A 321 10.79 7.23 14.45
C LEU A 321 9.63 6.37 13.93
N THR A 322 8.51 6.34 14.63
CA THR A 322 7.50 5.28 14.41
C THR A 322 6.40 5.64 13.41
N GLY A 323 6.06 6.92 13.24
CA GLY A 323 4.96 7.34 12.37
C GLY A 323 4.90 8.84 12.10
N GLU A 324 3.97 9.22 11.22
CA GLU A 324 3.82 10.58 10.67
C GLU A 324 3.70 11.67 11.76
N GLU A 325 2.74 11.55 12.69
CA GLU A 325 2.53 12.57 13.73
C GLU A 325 3.76 12.78 14.63
N GLU A 326 4.42 11.69 15.00
CA GLU A 326 5.65 11.70 15.82
C GLU A 326 6.81 12.36 15.06
N ILE A 327 6.94 12.05 13.76
CA ILE A 327 7.97 12.62 12.89
C ILE A 327 7.76 14.12 12.68
N GLU A 328 6.55 14.57 12.40
CA GLU A 328 6.28 15.99 12.15
C GLU A 328 6.48 16.83 13.42
N ASP A 329 6.06 16.35 14.59
CA ASP A 329 6.33 17.04 15.86
C ASP A 329 7.83 17.09 16.18
N ALA A 330 8.56 15.99 15.98
CA ALA A 330 10.00 15.96 16.14
C ALA A 330 10.71 16.92 15.17
N CYS A 331 10.31 16.94 13.88
CA CYS A 331 10.86 17.87 12.90
C CYS A 331 10.67 19.32 13.32
N ARG A 332 9.46 19.68 13.80
CA ARG A 332 9.17 21.03 14.27
C ARG A 332 10.04 21.42 15.48
N LYS A 333 10.16 20.55 16.48
CA LYS A 333 10.96 20.78 17.69
C LYS A 333 12.45 20.88 17.38
N ILE A 334 12.99 19.96 16.56
CA ILE A 334 14.40 19.98 16.13
C ILE A 334 14.71 21.27 15.37
N ASN A 335 13.82 21.75 14.48
CA ASN A 335 14.04 23.02 13.79
C ASN A 335 14.10 24.20 14.77
N LEU A 336 13.18 24.27 15.74
CA LEU A 336 13.14 25.34 16.74
C LEU A 336 14.44 25.40 17.57
N GLU A 337 14.89 24.25 18.07
CA GLU A 337 16.09 24.15 18.89
C GLU A 337 17.38 24.34 18.06
N ALA A 338 17.36 23.92 16.79
CA ALA A 338 18.47 24.18 15.87
C ALA A 338 18.64 25.67 15.52
N ASP A 339 17.55 26.42 15.45
CA ASP A 339 17.59 27.88 15.28
C ASP A 339 18.21 28.58 16.50
N GLU A 340 18.00 28.04 17.71
CA GLU A 340 18.65 28.53 18.93
C GLU A 340 20.15 28.20 18.93
N LEU A 341 20.53 26.96 18.64
CA LEU A 341 21.94 26.54 18.51
C LEU A 341 22.69 27.33 17.42
N SER A 342 22.00 27.72 16.34
CA SER A 342 22.58 28.55 15.28
C SER A 342 22.97 29.94 15.80
N ARG A 343 22.23 30.51 16.76
CA ARG A 343 22.60 31.76 17.43
C ARG A 343 23.81 31.60 18.34
N GLU A 344 24.02 30.40 18.87
CA GLU A 344 25.20 30.01 19.66
C GLU A 344 26.42 29.63 18.78
N GLY A 345 26.30 29.75 17.46
CA GLY A 345 27.40 29.52 16.51
C GLY A 345 27.44 28.13 15.88
N ALA A 346 26.37 27.33 15.96
CA ALA A 346 26.23 26.09 15.19
C ALA A 346 26.10 26.36 13.68
N GLY A 347 26.40 25.35 12.86
CA GLY A 347 26.13 25.39 11.41
C GLY A 347 24.62 25.26 11.11
N PRO A 348 24.18 25.53 9.87
CA PRO A 348 22.78 25.37 9.51
C PRO A 348 22.36 23.90 9.55
N LEU A 349 21.17 23.62 10.10
CA LEU A 349 20.54 22.29 10.07
C LEU A 349 19.30 22.32 9.18
N LYS A 350 19.22 21.42 8.21
CA LYS A 350 18.03 21.25 7.38
C LYS A 350 17.34 19.93 7.70
N VAL A 351 16.12 20.03 8.23
CA VAL A 351 15.35 18.85 8.67
C VAL A 351 14.34 18.43 7.60
N TYR A 352 14.29 17.12 7.30
CA TYR A 352 13.39 16.53 6.31
C TYR A 352 12.60 15.37 6.91
N PRO A 353 11.26 15.38 6.84
CA PRO A 353 10.45 14.23 7.21
C PRO A 353 10.50 13.15 6.11
N LEU A 354 10.38 11.87 6.49
CA LEU A 354 10.27 10.76 5.56
C LEU A 354 9.37 9.63 6.06
N TYR A 355 8.12 9.59 5.57
CA TYR A 355 7.14 8.53 5.87
C TYR A 355 6.31 8.16 4.62
N GLY A 356 5.60 7.02 4.68
CA GLY A 356 4.96 6.40 3.50
C GLY A 356 3.87 7.25 2.84
N SER A 357 3.14 8.03 3.63
CA SER A 357 2.14 9.00 3.18
C SER A 357 2.72 10.33 2.71
N LEU A 358 4.04 10.50 2.50
CA LEU A 358 4.63 11.73 1.90
C LEU A 358 4.57 11.76 0.36
N PRO A 359 4.45 12.94 -0.29
CA PRO A 359 4.38 13.05 -1.74
C PRO A 359 5.69 12.61 -2.39
N PRO A 360 5.68 11.98 -3.58
CA PRO A 360 6.93 11.56 -4.25
C PRO A 360 7.94 12.70 -4.40
N ALA A 361 7.47 13.90 -4.78
CA ALA A 361 8.31 15.10 -4.88
C ALA A 361 8.95 15.52 -3.53
N GLN A 362 8.25 15.33 -2.41
CA GLN A 362 8.79 15.62 -1.07
C GLN A 362 9.72 14.50 -0.58
N GLN A 363 9.37 13.24 -0.84
CA GLN A 363 10.25 12.10 -0.57
C GLN A 363 11.58 12.23 -1.30
N GLN A 364 11.58 12.77 -2.53
CA GLN A 364 12.81 13.03 -3.28
C GLN A 364 13.72 14.09 -2.65
N ARG A 365 13.18 15.00 -1.82
CA ARG A 365 13.99 16.06 -1.19
C ARG A 365 15.01 15.53 -0.19
N ILE A 366 14.86 14.28 0.29
CA ILE A 366 15.87 13.64 1.14
C ILE A 366 17.22 13.47 0.40
N PHE A 367 17.21 13.50 -0.94
CA PHE A 367 18.40 13.43 -1.78
C PHE A 367 19.03 14.80 -2.05
N ASP A 368 18.42 15.90 -1.59
CA ASP A 368 19.02 17.23 -1.66
C ASP A 368 20.37 17.24 -0.91
N PRO A 369 21.37 18.01 -1.37
CA PRO A 369 22.63 18.18 -0.66
C PRO A 369 22.40 18.91 0.68
N ALA A 370 23.29 18.65 1.65
CA ALA A 370 23.32 19.39 2.91
C ALA A 370 23.58 20.89 2.67
N PRO A 371 23.04 21.79 3.53
CA PRO A 371 23.29 23.22 3.42
C PRO A 371 24.79 23.53 3.60
N PRO A 372 25.34 24.54 2.89
CA PRO A 372 26.72 24.96 3.11
C PRO A 372 26.87 25.64 4.49
N PRO A 373 28.08 25.65 5.08
CA PRO A 373 28.37 26.42 6.29
C PRO A 373 28.04 27.92 6.12
N TYR A 374 27.64 28.60 7.20
CA TYR A 374 27.36 30.04 7.16
C TYR A 374 28.57 30.90 6.76
N LYS A 375 29.78 30.44 7.08
CA LYS A 375 31.05 31.12 6.77
C LYS A 375 32.09 30.10 6.31
N PRO A 376 33.01 30.46 5.39
CA PRO A 376 34.13 29.59 5.04
C PRO A 376 34.93 29.18 6.28
N GLY A 377 35.16 27.88 6.48
CA GLY A 377 35.83 27.33 7.66
C GLY A 377 35.00 27.28 8.95
N GLY A 378 33.71 27.65 8.91
CA GLY A 378 32.78 27.53 10.03
C GLY A 378 32.31 26.09 10.28
N LYS A 379 31.47 25.90 11.32
CA LYS A 379 30.86 24.60 11.60
C LYS A 379 30.06 24.07 10.40
N PRO A 380 30.12 22.76 10.12
CA PRO A 380 29.49 22.19 8.93
C PRO A 380 27.97 22.39 8.95
N GLY A 381 27.40 22.70 7.80
CA GLY A 381 25.96 22.57 7.60
C GLY A 381 25.58 21.10 7.44
N ARG A 382 24.38 20.73 7.91
CA ARG A 382 23.98 19.34 8.03
C ARG A 382 22.55 19.12 7.59
N LYS A 383 22.27 17.95 7.02
CA LYS A 383 20.92 17.46 6.77
C LYS A 383 20.53 16.45 7.86
N CYS A 384 19.34 16.59 8.40
CA CYS A 384 18.73 15.62 9.31
C CYS A 384 17.46 15.05 8.66
N ILE A 385 17.42 13.74 8.44
CA ILE A 385 16.25 13.05 7.92
C ILE A 385 15.60 12.30 9.06
N VAL A 386 14.34 12.61 9.34
CA VAL A 386 13.54 11.97 10.39
C VAL A 386 12.55 11.04 9.70
N SER A 387 12.74 9.73 9.82
CA SER A 387 12.09 8.74 8.98
C SER A 387 11.46 7.58 9.75
N THR A 388 10.44 6.94 9.16
CA THR A 388 10.03 5.60 9.59
C THR A 388 11.03 4.53 9.12
N ASN A 389 10.69 3.25 9.30
CA ASN A 389 11.45 2.15 8.71
C ASN A 389 11.46 2.14 7.15
N ILE A 390 10.85 3.12 6.48
CA ILE A 390 10.96 3.30 5.03
C ILE A 390 12.40 3.55 4.56
N ALA A 391 13.25 4.12 5.42
CA ALA A 391 14.67 4.29 5.16
C ALA A 391 15.53 3.16 5.71
N GLU A 392 14.94 2.13 6.32
CA GLU A 392 15.67 1.01 6.94
C GLU A 392 16.36 0.14 5.88
N THR A 393 15.66 -0.09 4.77
CA THR A 393 16.04 -0.97 3.66
C THR A 393 15.91 -0.22 2.33
N SER A 394 16.47 -0.78 1.25
CA SER A 394 16.29 -0.34 -0.16
C SER A 394 16.74 1.08 -0.58
N LEU A 395 16.63 2.10 0.27
CA LEU A 395 17.03 3.47 -0.04
C LEU A 395 18.50 3.71 0.27
N THR A 396 19.20 4.40 -0.63
CA THR A 396 20.58 4.86 -0.43
C THR A 396 20.62 6.36 -0.46
N ILE A 397 20.78 6.96 0.72
CA ILE A 397 20.86 8.40 0.91
C ILE A 397 22.34 8.73 1.11
N ASP A 398 22.94 9.36 0.10
CA ASP A 398 24.33 9.79 0.18
C ASP A 398 24.49 10.88 1.25
N GLY A 399 25.62 10.85 1.95
CA GLY A 399 25.97 11.81 3.00
C GLY A 399 25.66 11.34 4.43
N ILE A 400 24.85 10.31 4.64
CA ILE A 400 24.54 9.80 5.99
C ILE A 400 25.79 9.21 6.65
N VAL A 401 26.14 9.77 7.81
CA VAL A 401 27.25 9.32 8.67
C VAL A 401 26.74 8.90 10.04
N TYR A 402 25.68 9.57 10.52
CA TYR A 402 25.13 9.37 11.85
C TYR A 402 23.73 8.76 11.75
N VAL A 403 23.52 7.66 12.45
CA VAL A 403 22.21 7.03 12.61
C VAL A 403 21.78 7.14 14.06
N VAL A 404 20.54 7.52 14.31
CA VAL A 404 19.92 7.48 15.64
C VAL A 404 18.81 6.44 15.59
N ASP A 405 18.94 5.40 16.41
CA ASP A 405 18.03 4.26 16.47
C ASP A 405 17.38 4.13 17.85
N PRO A 406 16.13 4.61 17.99
CA PRO A 406 15.33 4.42 19.20
C PRO A 406 14.91 2.97 19.46
N GLY A 407 15.04 2.06 18.48
CA GLY A 407 14.69 0.66 18.66
C GLY A 407 13.20 0.31 18.47
N PHE A 408 12.38 1.23 17.95
CA PHE A 408 10.94 1.01 17.74
C PHE A 408 10.51 1.15 16.27
N SER A 409 9.36 0.55 15.95
CA SER A 409 8.65 0.69 14.67
C SER A 409 7.15 0.42 14.87
N LYS A 410 6.29 0.98 14.02
CA LYS A 410 4.88 0.54 13.96
C LYS A 410 4.78 -0.76 13.17
N GLN A 411 4.23 -1.80 13.81
CA GLN A 411 4.02 -3.11 13.21
C GLN A 411 2.53 -3.46 13.18
N LYS A 412 2.10 -4.10 12.11
CA LYS A 412 0.75 -4.64 11.98
C LYS A 412 0.57 -5.82 12.93
N VAL A 413 -0.48 -5.81 13.74
CA VAL A 413 -0.81 -6.90 14.65
C VAL A 413 -2.26 -7.25 14.46
N TYR A 414 -2.50 -8.53 14.15
CA TYR A 414 -3.81 -9.12 14.05
C TYR A 414 -4.02 -10.08 15.24
N ASN A 415 -5.10 -9.88 15.97
CA ASN A 415 -5.53 -10.80 17.00
C ASN A 415 -6.73 -11.63 16.48
N PRO A 416 -6.54 -12.92 16.14
CA PRO A 416 -7.59 -13.75 15.54
C PRO A 416 -8.75 -14.04 16.50
N ARG A 417 -8.56 -13.91 17.81
CA ARG A 417 -9.61 -14.17 18.82
C ARG A 417 -10.65 -13.06 18.90
N ILE A 418 -10.22 -11.82 18.67
CA ILE A 418 -11.10 -10.65 18.67
C ILE A 418 -11.27 -10.04 17.28
N ARG A 419 -10.65 -10.65 16.26
CA ARG A 419 -10.70 -10.23 14.84
C ARG A 419 -10.33 -8.76 14.62
N VAL A 420 -9.38 -8.27 15.41
CA VAL A 420 -8.89 -6.88 15.34
C VAL A 420 -7.51 -6.85 14.72
N GLU A 421 -7.38 -6.02 13.69
CA GLU A 421 -6.10 -5.59 13.16
C GLU A 421 -5.78 -4.17 13.64
N SER A 422 -4.56 -3.94 14.12
CA SER A 422 -4.10 -2.63 14.60
C SER A 422 -2.62 -2.41 14.29
N LEU A 423 -2.20 -1.15 14.24
CA LEU A 423 -0.79 -0.75 14.16
C LEU A 423 -0.29 -0.43 15.56
N LEU A 424 0.60 -1.27 16.08
CA LEU A 424 1.20 -1.08 17.39
C LEU A 424 2.66 -0.65 17.28
N VAL A 425 3.07 0.29 18.12
CA VAL A 425 4.50 0.59 18.31
C VAL A 425 5.11 -0.60 19.04
N SER A 426 6.13 -1.21 18.44
CA SER A 426 6.77 -2.41 18.97
C SER A 426 8.30 -2.34 18.79
N PRO A 427 9.07 -3.00 19.67
CA PRO A 427 10.51 -3.13 19.50
C PRO A 427 10.87 -3.75 18.15
N ILE A 428 11.98 -3.32 17.57
CA ILE A 428 12.53 -3.89 16.35
C ILE A 428 13.30 -5.20 16.63
N SER A 429 13.64 -5.94 15.58
CA SER A 429 14.57 -7.06 15.70
C SER A 429 16.04 -6.61 15.67
N LYS A 430 16.94 -7.50 16.09
CA LYS A 430 18.40 -7.32 15.93
C LYS A 430 18.76 -7.14 14.45
N ALA A 431 18.12 -7.88 13.55
CA ALA A 431 18.29 -7.70 12.11
C ALA A 431 17.92 -6.28 11.65
N SER A 432 16.76 -5.75 12.07
CA SER A 432 16.37 -4.36 11.80
C SER A 432 17.36 -3.35 12.37
N ALA A 433 17.82 -3.53 13.61
CA ALA A 433 18.83 -2.66 14.24
C ALA A 433 20.17 -2.67 13.49
N GLN A 434 20.56 -3.80 12.91
CA GLN A 434 21.74 -3.89 12.04
C GLN A 434 21.51 -3.20 10.69
N GLN A 435 20.32 -3.34 10.09
CA GLN A 435 19.96 -2.65 8.85
C GLN A 435 19.99 -1.12 9.00
N ARG A 436 19.43 -0.62 10.12
CA ARG A 436 19.47 0.79 10.50
C ARG A 436 20.91 1.28 10.66
N ALA A 437 21.72 0.57 11.45
CA ALA A 437 23.14 0.92 11.62
C ALA A 437 23.90 0.94 10.28
N GLY A 438 23.65 -0.03 9.40
CA GLY A 438 24.23 -0.10 8.05
C GLY A 438 23.73 0.98 7.07
N ARG A 439 22.86 1.91 7.49
CA ARG A 439 22.61 3.16 6.74
C ARG A 439 23.77 4.15 6.90
N ALA A 440 24.47 4.12 8.04
CA ALA A 440 25.80 4.68 8.16
C ALA A 440 26.82 3.74 7.50
N GLY A 441 28.04 4.23 7.24
CA GLY A 441 29.11 3.36 6.73
C GLY A 441 29.06 3.07 5.22
N ARG A 442 28.18 3.73 4.45
CA ARG A 442 28.06 3.46 3.01
C ARG A 442 29.06 4.20 2.15
N THR A 443 29.25 5.49 2.42
CA THR A 443 30.15 6.37 1.65
C THR A 443 31.45 6.66 2.40
N ARG A 444 31.42 6.60 3.73
CA ARG A 444 32.53 6.83 4.65
C ARG A 444 32.22 6.17 6.01
N PRO A 445 33.20 6.00 6.92
CA PRO A 445 32.95 5.51 8.28
C PRO A 445 31.85 6.30 8.99
N GLY A 446 31.10 5.65 9.87
CA GLY A 446 29.96 6.29 10.54
C GLY A 446 29.71 5.81 11.96
N LYS A 447 28.68 6.36 12.58
CA LYS A 447 28.29 6.07 13.97
C LYS A 447 26.79 5.80 14.05
N CYS A 448 26.39 4.80 14.83
CA CYS A 448 25.00 4.50 15.15
C CYS A 448 24.78 4.64 16.66
N PHE A 449 23.88 5.54 17.05
CA PHE A 449 23.48 5.78 18.43
C PHE A 449 22.17 5.02 18.70
N ARG A 450 22.28 3.90 19.41
CA ARG A 450 21.14 3.08 19.86
C ARG A 450 20.67 3.60 21.21
N LEU A 451 19.40 4.01 21.30
CA LEU A 451 18.83 4.62 22.51
C LEU A 451 18.31 3.56 23.51
N TYR A 452 19.02 2.46 23.58
CA TYR A 452 18.74 1.32 24.45
C TYR A 452 20.07 0.70 24.90
N THR A 453 20.04 -0.07 25.98
CA THR A 453 21.24 -0.69 26.54
C THR A 453 21.75 -1.83 25.66
N GLU A 454 23.04 -2.14 25.77
CA GLU A 454 23.62 -3.30 25.07
C GLU A 454 22.97 -4.62 25.56
N ASP A 455 22.59 -4.68 26.83
CA ASP A 455 21.86 -5.82 27.40
C ASP A 455 20.48 -5.99 26.76
N ALA A 456 19.73 -4.91 26.57
CA ALA A 456 18.44 -4.95 25.87
C ALA A 456 18.62 -5.43 24.42
N PHE A 457 19.65 -4.95 23.72
CA PHE A 457 19.98 -5.44 22.38
C PHE A 457 20.26 -6.95 22.38
N LYS A 458 21.04 -7.47 23.32
CA LYS A 458 21.46 -8.88 23.34
C LYS A 458 20.36 -9.83 23.82
N LYS A 459 19.57 -9.44 24.83
CA LYS A 459 18.67 -10.33 25.57
C LYS A 459 17.19 -10.08 25.31
N GLU A 460 16.78 -8.85 25.00
CA GLU A 460 15.36 -8.50 24.84
C GLU A 460 14.93 -8.47 23.38
N LEU A 461 15.78 -7.98 22.47
CA LEU A 461 15.45 -7.95 21.04
C LEU A 461 15.51 -9.35 20.41
N ILE A 462 14.47 -9.68 19.65
CA ILE A 462 14.41 -10.90 18.84
C ILE A 462 15.40 -10.83 17.66
N GLU A 463 15.90 -11.97 17.19
CA GLU A 463 16.88 -12.03 16.09
C GLU A 463 16.32 -11.47 14.77
N GLN A 464 15.15 -11.96 14.38
CA GLN A 464 14.45 -11.59 13.14
C GLN A 464 13.04 -11.14 13.45
N SER A 465 12.53 -10.20 12.67
CA SER A 465 11.13 -9.79 12.74
C SER A 465 10.24 -10.95 12.28
N TYR A 466 9.12 -11.18 12.97
CA TYR A 466 8.16 -12.20 12.57
C TYR A 466 7.59 -11.88 11.17
N PRO A 467 7.52 -12.88 10.26
CA PRO A 467 6.89 -12.73 8.96
C PRO A 467 5.50 -12.12 9.06
N GLU A 468 5.15 -11.23 8.14
CA GLU A 468 3.89 -10.47 8.18
C GLU A 468 2.66 -11.39 8.08
N ILE A 469 2.78 -12.53 7.41
CA ILE A 469 1.73 -13.56 7.31
C ILE A 469 1.31 -14.14 8.66
N LEU A 470 2.18 -14.10 9.68
CA LEU A 470 1.87 -14.57 11.03
C LEU A 470 1.15 -13.51 11.87
N ARG A 471 1.03 -12.27 11.37
CA ARG A 471 0.62 -11.10 12.14
C ARG A 471 -0.47 -10.26 11.49
N SER A 472 -1.04 -10.70 10.38
CA SER A 472 -1.98 -9.92 9.58
C SER A 472 -3.31 -10.65 9.42
N ASN A 473 -4.39 -9.91 9.12
CA ASN A 473 -5.61 -10.54 8.63
C ASN A 473 -5.33 -11.16 7.25
N LEU A 474 -5.75 -12.41 7.06
CA LEU A 474 -5.50 -13.19 5.85
C LEU A 474 -6.71 -13.23 4.90
N ALA A 475 -7.83 -12.57 5.19
CA ALA A 475 -9.03 -12.60 4.33
C ALA A 475 -8.71 -12.24 2.87
N SER A 476 -8.04 -11.11 2.63
CA SER A 476 -7.60 -10.70 1.28
C SER A 476 -6.67 -11.74 0.64
N THR A 477 -5.72 -12.29 1.41
CA THR A 477 -4.76 -13.29 0.93
C THR A 477 -5.43 -14.60 0.57
N VAL A 478 -6.35 -15.09 1.40
CA VAL A 478 -7.09 -16.32 1.14
C VAL A 478 -7.94 -16.16 -0.11
N LEU A 479 -8.58 -15.00 -0.28
CA LEU A 479 -9.36 -14.70 -1.47
C LEU A 479 -8.47 -14.66 -2.73
N GLU A 480 -7.29 -14.05 -2.66
CA GLU A 480 -6.30 -14.04 -3.74
C GLU A 480 -5.80 -15.45 -4.07
N LEU A 481 -5.49 -16.28 -3.07
CA LEU A 481 -5.04 -17.68 -3.24
C LEU A 481 -6.14 -18.55 -3.86
N LYS A 482 -7.39 -18.42 -3.42
CA LYS A 482 -8.54 -19.14 -4.00
C LYS A 482 -8.76 -18.73 -5.46
N LYS A 483 -8.67 -17.43 -5.79
CA LYS A 483 -8.70 -16.98 -7.19
C LYS A 483 -7.56 -17.56 -8.03
N LEU A 484 -6.39 -17.79 -7.42
CA LEU A 484 -5.25 -18.40 -8.07
C LEU A 484 -5.41 -19.92 -8.33
N GLY A 485 -6.51 -20.52 -7.87
CA GLY A 485 -6.77 -21.96 -7.97
C GLY A 485 -6.07 -22.78 -6.87
N VAL A 486 -5.76 -22.15 -5.73
CA VAL A 486 -5.24 -22.86 -4.56
C VAL A 486 -6.41 -23.30 -3.68
N ASP A 487 -6.80 -24.57 -3.82
CA ASP A 487 -7.92 -25.14 -3.06
C ASP A 487 -7.50 -25.52 -1.65
N ASP A 488 -6.34 -26.18 -1.52
CA ASP A 488 -5.76 -26.62 -0.26
C ASP A 488 -4.87 -25.54 0.37
N LEU A 489 -5.50 -24.63 1.09
CA LEU A 489 -4.83 -23.55 1.80
C LEU A 489 -4.01 -24.04 3.01
N VAL A 490 -4.32 -25.22 3.55
CA VAL A 490 -3.65 -25.78 4.73
C VAL A 490 -2.28 -26.33 4.36
N HIS A 491 -2.18 -27.00 3.20
CA HIS A 491 -0.93 -27.57 2.70
C HIS A 491 -0.26 -26.70 1.64
N PHE A 492 -0.73 -25.47 1.42
CA PHE A 492 -0.03 -24.51 0.57
C PHE A 492 1.38 -24.27 1.13
N ASP A 493 2.38 -24.45 0.27
CA ASP A 493 3.80 -24.51 0.65
C ASP A 493 4.35 -23.12 1.00
N LEU A 494 3.94 -22.59 2.14
CA LEU A 494 4.45 -21.35 2.71
C LEU A 494 5.75 -21.61 3.49
N MET A 495 6.68 -20.66 3.40
CA MET A 495 7.94 -20.76 4.15
C MET A 495 7.71 -20.76 5.67
N ASP A 496 6.74 -19.98 6.14
CA ASP A 496 6.26 -19.99 7.52
C ASP A 496 4.72 -19.95 7.47
N PRO A 497 4.02 -21.09 7.62
CA PRO A 497 2.56 -21.13 7.54
C PRO A 497 1.91 -20.39 8.72
N PRO A 498 0.77 -19.72 8.51
CA PRO A 498 0.03 -19.05 9.58
C PRO A 498 -0.55 -20.06 10.57
N ALA A 499 -0.93 -19.56 11.76
CA ALA A 499 -1.68 -20.37 12.71
C ALA A 499 -3.01 -20.84 12.07
N PRO A 500 -3.43 -22.11 12.25
CA PRO A 500 -4.70 -22.61 11.71
C PRO A 500 -5.90 -21.75 12.12
N GLU A 501 -5.90 -21.22 13.35
CA GLU A 501 -6.95 -20.31 13.83
C GLU A 501 -7.06 -19.05 12.96
N THR A 502 -5.95 -18.43 12.56
CA THR A 502 -5.95 -17.24 11.69
C THR A 502 -6.51 -17.55 10.31
N LEU A 503 -6.15 -18.71 9.74
CA LEU A 503 -6.67 -19.15 8.45
C LEU A 503 -8.18 -19.45 8.53
N MET A 504 -8.63 -20.12 9.59
CA MET A 504 -10.04 -20.38 9.84
C MET A 504 -10.85 -19.09 9.98
N ARG A 505 -10.32 -18.05 10.63
CA ARG A 505 -10.98 -16.75 10.73
C ARG A 505 -11.12 -16.06 9.38
N ALA A 506 -10.09 -16.12 8.54
CA ALA A 506 -10.16 -15.58 7.18
C ALA A 506 -11.21 -16.32 6.33
N LEU A 507 -11.30 -17.65 6.44
CA LEU A 507 -12.31 -18.46 5.77
C LEU A 507 -13.73 -18.15 6.29
N GLU A 508 -13.90 -18.06 7.60
CA GLU A 508 -15.17 -17.67 8.25
C GLU A 508 -15.61 -16.27 7.80
N GLU A 509 -14.70 -15.31 7.76
CA GLU A 509 -14.97 -13.94 7.31
C GLU A 509 -15.41 -13.90 5.83
N LEU A 510 -14.72 -14.61 4.96
CA LEU A 510 -15.05 -14.69 3.54
C LEU A 510 -16.34 -15.48 3.26
N ASN A 511 -16.64 -16.51 4.05
CA ASN A 511 -17.92 -17.23 3.97
C ASN A 511 -19.08 -16.32 4.41
N TYR A 512 -18.93 -15.56 5.51
CA TYR A 512 -19.94 -14.58 5.91
C TYR A 512 -20.15 -13.47 4.87
N LEU A 513 -19.08 -13.04 4.19
CA LEU A 513 -19.15 -12.11 3.07
C LEU A 513 -19.70 -12.75 1.77
N ALA A 514 -20.04 -14.04 1.79
CA ALA A 514 -20.45 -14.84 0.63
C ALA A 514 -19.43 -14.84 -0.52
N CYS A 515 -18.16 -14.54 -0.23
CA CYS A 515 -17.05 -14.68 -1.17
C CYS A 515 -16.63 -16.14 -1.34
N LEU A 516 -16.82 -16.96 -0.30
CA LEU A 516 -16.69 -18.41 -0.33
C LEU A 516 -18.03 -19.06 0.05
N ASP A 517 -18.32 -20.24 -0.50
CA ASP A 517 -19.45 -21.05 -0.07
C ASP A 517 -19.11 -21.89 1.19
N ASP A 518 -20.03 -22.77 1.61
CA ASP A 518 -19.87 -23.58 2.82
C ASP A 518 -18.85 -24.71 2.63
N GLU A 519 -18.58 -25.10 1.39
CA GLU A 519 -17.51 -26.02 1.00
C GLU A 519 -16.13 -25.33 0.93
N GLY A 520 -16.10 -24.00 0.98
CA GLY A 520 -14.87 -23.20 0.93
C GLY A 520 -14.38 -22.91 -0.49
N GLU A 521 -15.26 -23.06 -1.48
CA GLU A 521 -15.00 -22.77 -2.90
C GLU A 521 -15.34 -21.32 -3.24
N LEU A 522 -14.66 -20.80 -4.28
CA LEU A 522 -14.80 -19.41 -4.68
C LEU A 522 -16.16 -19.16 -5.35
N THR A 523 -16.97 -18.27 -4.77
CA THR A 523 -18.26 -17.90 -5.37
C THR A 523 -18.08 -16.93 -6.53
N HIS A 524 -19.17 -16.67 -7.28
CA HIS A 524 -19.17 -15.59 -8.27
C HIS A 524 -18.88 -14.22 -7.63
N LEU A 525 -19.48 -13.93 -6.47
CA LEU A 525 -19.21 -12.70 -5.72
C LEU A 525 -17.74 -12.61 -5.30
N GLY A 526 -17.15 -13.70 -4.79
CA GLY A 526 -15.72 -13.74 -4.44
C GLY A 526 -14.81 -13.54 -5.65
N THR A 527 -15.18 -14.09 -6.81
CA THR A 527 -14.44 -13.92 -8.07
C THR A 527 -14.42 -12.46 -8.50
N VAL A 528 -15.56 -11.77 -8.44
CA VAL A 528 -15.67 -10.34 -8.76
C VAL A 528 -14.94 -9.50 -7.70
N ALA A 529 -15.16 -9.76 -6.41
CA ALA A 529 -14.53 -9.06 -5.29
C ALA A 529 -13.01 -9.10 -5.35
N SER A 530 -12.42 -10.26 -5.66
CA SER A 530 -10.97 -10.42 -5.85
C SER A 530 -10.40 -9.65 -7.05
N GLY A 531 -11.25 -9.17 -7.96
CA GLY A 531 -10.87 -8.27 -9.06
C GLY A 531 -10.62 -6.84 -8.60
N PHE A 532 -11.16 -6.45 -7.45
CA PHE A 532 -10.95 -5.13 -6.86
C PHE A 532 -9.68 -5.11 -6.02
N PRO A 533 -8.84 -4.07 -6.15
CA PRO A 533 -7.71 -3.86 -5.25
C PRO A 533 -8.23 -3.27 -3.95
N LEU A 534 -9.04 -3.99 -3.19
CA LEU A 534 -9.69 -3.55 -1.95
C LEU A 534 -9.66 -4.66 -0.91
N ASP A 535 -9.95 -4.30 0.34
CA ASP A 535 -10.32 -5.29 1.34
C ASP A 535 -11.63 -6.00 0.93
N PRO A 536 -11.81 -7.31 1.18
CA PRO A 536 -13.01 -8.04 0.80
C PRO A 536 -14.31 -7.38 1.29
N ALA A 537 -14.34 -6.83 2.50
CA ALA A 537 -15.53 -6.16 3.03
C ALA A 537 -15.88 -4.90 2.21
N LEU A 538 -14.87 -4.11 1.85
CA LEU A 538 -15.03 -2.93 0.99
C LEU A 538 -15.45 -3.31 -0.44
N ALA A 539 -14.89 -4.39 -0.98
CA ALA A 539 -15.25 -4.89 -2.31
C ALA A 539 -16.71 -5.34 -2.35
N VAL A 540 -17.15 -6.15 -1.38
CA VAL A 540 -18.54 -6.60 -1.26
C VAL A 540 -19.49 -5.42 -1.06
N MET A 541 -19.15 -4.46 -0.20
CA MET A 541 -19.93 -3.23 -0.03
C MET A 541 -20.13 -2.49 -1.36
N LEU A 542 -19.07 -2.36 -2.17
CA LEU A 542 -19.14 -1.68 -3.46
C LEU A 542 -19.98 -2.48 -4.47
N ILE A 543 -19.82 -3.80 -4.53
CA ILE A 543 -20.56 -4.66 -5.46
C ILE A 543 -22.05 -4.70 -5.13
N SER A 544 -22.43 -4.74 -3.84
CA SER A 544 -23.82 -4.76 -3.39
C SER A 544 -24.49 -3.39 -3.40
N SER A 545 -23.73 -2.29 -3.52
CA SER A 545 -24.26 -0.93 -3.47
C SER A 545 -25.38 -0.56 -4.48
N PRO A 546 -25.47 -1.16 -5.68
CA PRO A 546 -26.58 -0.89 -6.60
C PRO A 546 -27.94 -1.36 -6.06
N GLU A 547 -27.98 -2.43 -5.26
CA GLU A 547 -29.21 -2.93 -4.62
C GLU A 547 -29.82 -1.93 -3.64
N PHE A 548 -28.99 -1.01 -3.15
CA PHE A 548 -29.38 0.08 -2.26
C PHE A 548 -29.56 1.42 -2.99
N TYR A 549 -29.43 1.46 -4.31
CA TYR A 549 -29.62 2.67 -5.13
C TYR A 549 -28.62 3.81 -4.80
N CYS A 550 -27.41 3.50 -4.33
CA CYS A 550 -26.41 4.50 -3.89
C CYS A 550 -24.97 4.16 -4.26
N SER A 551 -24.77 3.43 -5.36
CA SER A 551 -23.44 2.98 -5.79
C SER A 551 -22.45 4.11 -6.09
N ASN A 552 -22.91 5.27 -6.56
CA ASN A 552 -22.03 6.42 -6.81
C ASN A 552 -21.44 6.99 -5.51
N GLU A 553 -22.23 7.03 -4.44
CA GLU A 553 -21.83 7.51 -3.13
C GLU A 553 -20.91 6.49 -2.44
N ILE A 554 -21.25 5.20 -2.52
CA ILE A 554 -20.44 4.11 -1.97
C ILE A 554 -19.10 4.00 -2.70
N LEU A 555 -19.05 4.22 -4.01
CA LEU A 555 -17.81 4.30 -4.78
C LEU A 555 -16.90 5.42 -4.25
N SER A 556 -17.46 6.60 -3.96
CA SER A 556 -16.71 7.72 -3.37
C SER A 556 -16.22 7.39 -1.96
N LEU A 557 -17.07 6.79 -1.11
CA LEU A 557 -16.70 6.37 0.25
C LEU A 557 -15.60 5.32 0.25
N THR A 558 -15.71 4.30 -0.61
CA THR A 558 -14.71 3.24 -0.76
C THR A 558 -13.35 3.81 -1.15
N ALA A 559 -13.34 4.81 -2.03
CA ALA A 559 -12.12 5.50 -2.42
C ALA A 559 -11.52 6.32 -1.27
N LEU A 560 -12.34 7.01 -0.47
CA LEU A 560 -11.89 7.78 0.70
C LEU A 560 -11.36 6.89 1.83
N LEU A 561 -11.96 5.72 2.04
CA LEU A 561 -11.49 4.73 3.03
C LEU A 561 -10.20 4.02 2.58
N SER A 562 -9.88 4.08 1.28
CA SER A 562 -8.67 3.47 0.70
C SER A 562 -7.43 4.38 0.74
N VAL A 563 -7.56 5.61 1.25
CA VAL A 563 -6.48 6.61 1.33
C VAL A 563 -6.21 7.02 2.77
N PRO A 564 -5.06 7.68 3.07
CA PRO A 564 -4.81 8.25 4.40
C PRO A 564 -5.91 9.24 4.82
N GLN A 565 -5.95 9.56 6.12
CA GLN A 565 -6.97 10.45 6.69
C GLN A 565 -7.04 11.80 5.95
N VAL A 566 -8.26 12.17 5.53
CA VAL A 566 -8.50 13.41 4.77
C VAL A 566 -8.50 14.67 5.64
N PHE A 567 -8.78 14.54 6.93
CA PHE A 567 -8.80 15.65 7.88
C PHE A 567 -7.39 15.94 8.43
N VAL A 568 -6.97 17.20 8.35
CA VAL A 568 -5.68 17.67 8.87
C VAL A 568 -5.94 18.40 10.18
N ARG A 569 -5.32 17.96 11.28
CA ARG A 569 -5.56 18.54 12.61
C ARG A 569 -4.26 18.96 13.30
N PRO A 570 -3.62 20.07 12.88
CA PRO A 570 -2.34 20.51 13.45
C PRO A 570 -2.47 20.86 14.94
N ALA A 571 -1.45 20.55 15.73
CA ALA A 571 -1.46 20.82 17.17
C ALA A 571 -1.68 22.30 17.52
N SER A 572 -1.12 23.22 16.72
CA SER A 572 -1.26 24.67 16.89
C SER A 572 -2.64 25.22 16.52
N ALA A 573 -3.44 24.50 15.73
CA ALA A 573 -4.68 24.99 15.14
C ALA A 573 -5.87 24.03 15.35
N ARG A 574 -5.81 23.16 16.38
CA ARG A 574 -6.82 22.12 16.65
C ARG A 574 -8.26 22.64 16.65
N LYS A 575 -8.51 23.75 17.35
CA LYS A 575 -9.85 24.34 17.46
C LYS A 575 -10.41 24.75 16.10
N ARG A 576 -9.59 25.41 15.27
CA ARG A 576 -10.00 25.85 13.93
C ARG A 576 -10.20 24.66 12.99
N ALA A 577 -9.36 23.63 13.11
CA ALA A 577 -9.53 22.40 12.35
C ALA A 577 -10.85 21.68 12.70
N ASP A 578 -11.21 21.65 13.99
CA ASP A 578 -12.49 21.10 14.45
C ASP A 578 -13.68 21.94 13.94
N GLU A 579 -13.60 23.27 14.02
CA GLU A 579 -14.61 24.18 13.46
C GLU A 579 -14.83 23.99 11.95
N MET A 580 -13.75 23.82 11.17
CA MET A 580 -13.87 23.56 9.73
C MET A 580 -14.38 22.16 9.42
N LYS A 581 -14.04 21.16 10.25
CA LYS A 581 -14.60 19.82 10.13
C LYS A 581 -16.11 19.80 10.38
N ASP A 582 -16.58 20.57 11.34
CA ASP A 582 -18.01 20.67 11.70
C ASP A 582 -18.87 21.21 10.54
N LEU A 583 -18.29 21.99 9.62
CA LEU A 583 -18.99 22.45 8.40
C LEU A 583 -19.46 21.28 7.51
N PHE A 584 -18.76 20.15 7.57
CA PHE A 584 -19.08 18.96 6.77
C PHE A 584 -19.82 17.89 7.59
N ALA A 585 -19.95 18.09 8.91
CA ALA A 585 -20.47 17.10 9.84
C ALA A 585 -21.88 16.67 9.49
N HIS A 586 -22.07 15.35 9.38
CA HIS A 586 -23.37 14.74 9.23
C HIS A 586 -23.78 14.10 10.56
N GLN A 587 -24.99 14.42 11.04
CA GLN A 587 -25.48 13.98 12.36
C GLN A 587 -25.51 12.45 12.52
N ASP A 588 -25.70 11.73 11.41
CA ASP A 588 -25.70 10.27 11.40
C ASP A 588 -24.31 9.61 11.42
N GLY A 589 -23.23 10.35 11.20
CA GLY A 589 -21.87 9.85 11.46
C GLY A 589 -20.80 10.22 10.44
N ASP A 590 -19.62 9.62 10.66
CA ASP A 590 -18.35 10.01 10.04
C ASP A 590 -18.26 9.61 8.56
N HIS A 591 -18.83 8.47 8.14
CA HIS A 591 -18.80 8.08 6.72
C HIS A 591 -19.49 9.14 5.86
N LEU A 592 -20.70 9.55 6.23
CA LEU A 592 -21.45 10.60 5.52
C LEU A 592 -20.74 11.96 5.58
N THR A 593 -19.99 12.24 6.65
CA THR A 593 -19.15 13.43 6.76
C THR A 593 -17.99 13.39 5.76
N MET A 594 -17.35 12.23 5.57
CA MET A 594 -16.32 12.05 4.54
C MET A 594 -16.91 12.22 3.13
N LEU A 595 -18.14 11.73 2.91
CA LEU A 595 -18.84 11.92 1.64
C LEU A 595 -19.11 13.40 1.36
N ASN A 596 -19.59 14.16 2.36
CA ASN A 596 -19.79 15.61 2.26
C ASN A 596 -18.49 16.34 1.90
N VAL A 597 -17.38 15.96 2.52
CA VAL A 597 -16.05 16.51 2.21
C VAL A 597 -15.69 16.27 0.73
N TYR A 598 -15.87 15.04 0.23
CA TYR A 598 -15.53 14.74 -1.17
C TYR A 598 -16.42 15.51 -2.15
N HIS A 599 -17.71 15.63 -1.87
CA HIS A 599 -18.62 16.41 -2.69
C HIS A 599 -18.29 17.90 -2.68
N ALA A 600 -18.00 18.47 -1.51
CA ALA A 600 -17.56 19.86 -1.39
C ALA A 600 -16.24 20.09 -2.14
N PHE A 601 -15.30 19.14 -2.06
CA PHE A 601 -14.06 19.18 -2.83
C PHE A 601 -14.28 19.17 -4.34
N LYS A 602 -15.27 18.43 -4.85
CA LYS A 602 -15.60 18.38 -6.28
C LYS A 602 -16.46 19.56 -6.77
N SER A 603 -16.90 20.46 -5.88
CA SER A 603 -17.69 21.64 -6.26
C SER A 603 -16.89 22.62 -7.15
N PRO A 604 -17.56 23.42 -8.01
CA PRO A 604 -16.87 24.40 -8.86
C PRO A 604 -16.00 25.37 -8.06
N ALA A 605 -16.49 25.84 -6.90
CA ALA A 605 -15.76 26.75 -6.02
C ALA A 605 -14.46 26.14 -5.47
N ALA A 606 -14.50 24.86 -5.10
CA ALA A 606 -13.29 24.16 -4.66
C ALA A 606 -12.33 23.89 -5.83
N GLN A 607 -12.85 23.59 -7.04
CA GLN A 607 -12.03 23.27 -8.20
C GLN A 607 -11.34 24.49 -8.84
N GLU A 608 -11.78 25.71 -8.57
CA GLU A 608 -11.08 26.93 -9.01
C GLU A 608 -9.67 27.03 -8.42
N ASN A 609 -9.52 26.77 -7.12
CA ASN A 609 -8.23 26.69 -6.45
C ASN A 609 -8.23 25.60 -5.35
N PRO A 610 -8.09 24.32 -5.74
CA PRO A 610 -8.34 23.21 -4.83
C PRO A 610 -7.29 23.07 -3.73
N LYS A 611 -6.05 23.54 -3.99
CA LYS A 611 -5.00 23.56 -2.97
C LYS A 611 -5.32 24.55 -1.86
N GLN A 612 -5.72 25.76 -2.24
CA GLN A 612 -6.09 26.80 -1.27
C GLN A 612 -7.37 26.41 -0.52
N TRP A 613 -8.38 25.91 -1.23
CA TRP A 613 -9.64 25.47 -0.62
C TRP A 613 -9.40 24.38 0.43
N CYS A 614 -8.58 23.37 0.12
CA CYS A 614 -8.25 22.31 1.08
C CYS A 614 -7.47 22.85 2.29
N HIS A 615 -6.52 23.77 2.07
CA HIS A 615 -5.79 24.41 3.16
C HIS A 615 -6.73 25.17 4.10
N ASP A 616 -7.64 25.96 3.55
CA ASP A 616 -8.57 26.78 4.34
C ASP A 616 -9.54 25.92 5.16
N HIS A 617 -9.93 24.76 4.64
CA HIS A 617 -10.84 23.81 5.28
C HIS A 617 -10.15 22.71 6.09
N PHE A 618 -8.83 22.78 6.29
CA PHE A 618 -8.07 21.78 7.05
C PHE A 618 -8.21 20.36 6.48
N LEU A 619 -8.18 20.25 5.14
CA LEU A 619 -8.27 19.02 4.40
C LEU A 619 -6.95 18.72 3.67
N SER A 620 -6.65 17.43 3.54
CA SER A 620 -5.49 16.98 2.77
C SER A 620 -5.85 16.95 1.28
N TYR A 621 -5.46 18.01 0.55
CA TYR A 621 -5.61 18.08 -0.92
C TYR A 621 -5.11 16.80 -1.60
N ARG A 622 -4.00 16.25 -1.10
CA ARG A 622 -3.42 15.04 -1.67
C ARG A 622 -4.26 13.81 -1.39
N ALA A 623 -4.73 13.61 -0.16
CA ALA A 623 -5.58 12.46 0.15
C ALA A 623 -6.84 12.48 -0.71
N LEU A 624 -7.44 13.67 -0.91
CA LEU A 624 -8.60 13.86 -1.78
C LEU A 624 -8.29 13.62 -3.26
N GLN A 625 -7.14 14.09 -3.76
CA GLN A 625 -6.71 13.80 -5.13
C GLN A 625 -6.43 12.31 -5.34
N GLN A 626 -5.84 11.64 -4.35
CA GLN A 626 -5.63 10.19 -4.38
C GLN A 626 -6.96 9.44 -4.35
N ALA A 627 -7.91 9.87 -3.52
CA ALA A 627 -9.25 9.28 -3.49
C ALA A 627 -9.94 9.45 -4.86
N ASP A 628 -9.82 10.61 -5.50
CA ASP A 628 -10.38 10.84 -6.84
C ASP A 628 -9.79 9.88 -7.88
N ASN A 629 -8.46 9.68 -7.86
CA ASN A 629 -7.79 8.72 -8.73
C ASN A 629 -8.24 7.27 -8.46
N VAL A 630 -8.34 6.88 -7.18
CA VAL A 630 -8.84 5.55 -6.79
C VAL A 630 -10.27 5.36 -7.26
N ARG A 631 -11.13 6.37 -7.06
CA ARG A 631 -12.54 6.35 -7.50
C ARG A 631 -12.66 6.13 -9.00
N LEU A 632 -11.86 6.83 -9.82
CA LEU A 632 -11.86 6.66 -11.27
C LEU A 632 -11.40 5.26 -11.70
N GLN A 633 -10.45 4.66 -10.99
CA GLN A 633 -9.99 3.30 -11.29
C GLN A 633 -11.03 2.25 -10.88
N LEU A 634 -11.62 2.39 -9.70
CA LEU A 634 -12.70 1.53 -9.23
C LEU A 634 -13.92 1.62 -10.15
N LYS A 635 -14.26 2.82 -10.62
CA LYS A 635 -15.32 3.04 -11.62
C LYS A 635 -15.09 2.21 -12.88
N ARG A 636 -13.86 2.22 -13.44
CA ARG A 636 -13.52 1.42 -14.62
C ARG A 636 -13.65 -0.09 -14.37
N ILE A 637 -13.34 -0.54 -13.16
CA ILE A 637 -13.55 -1.94 -12.79
C ILE A 637 -15.04 -2.24 -12.72
N MET A 638 -15.84 -1.40 -12.06
CA MET A 638 -17.30 -1.55 -12.02
C MET A 638 -17.92 -1.60 -13.42
N GLU A 639 -17.51 -0.70 -14.32
CA GLU A 639 -17.96 -0.68 -15.72
C GLU A 639 -17.55 -1.95 -16.49
N ARG A 640 -16.37 -2.51 -16.20
CA ARG A 640 -15.89 -3.74 -16.84
C ARG A 640 -16.63 -4.99 -16.35
N GLU A 641 -16.98 -5.02 -15.06
CA GLU A 641 -17.73 -6.11 -14.44
C GLU A 641 -19.26 -5.90 -14.54
N ASP A 642 -19.73 -4.94 -15.36
CA ASP A 642 -21.14 -4.61 -15.58
C ASP A 642 -21.93 -4.26 -14.28
N ILE A 643 -21.27 -3.64 -13.30
CA ILE A 643 -21.89 -3.17 -12.05
C ILE A 643 -22.52 -1.80 -12.28
N GLU A 644 -23.83 -1.68 -12.02
CA GLU A 644 -24.58 -0.45 -12.28
C GLU A 644 -24.11 0.74 -11.41
N LEU A 645 -24.04 1.92 -12.02
CA LEU A 645 -23.72 3.18 -11.36
C LEU A 645 -24.98 4.02 -11.18
N VAL A 646 -25.69 3.77 -10.09
CA VAL A 646 -26.94 4.45 -9.67
C VAL A 646 -26.72 5.39 -8.48
N SER A 647 -27.57 6.41 -8.38
CA SER A 647 -27.66 7.33 -7.23
C SER A 647 -29.13 7.66 -7.00
N THR A 648 -29.54 7.69 -5.74
CA THR A 648 -30.88 8.14 -5.34
C THR A 648 -30.93 9.67 -5.44
N PRO A 649 -32.04 10.29 -5.90
CA PRO A 649 -32.17 11.74 -5.85
C PRO A 649 -31.97 12.27 -4.43
N PHE A 650 -31.26 13.39 -4.30
CA PHE A 650 -30.87 13.91 -2.98
C PHE A 650 -32.07 14.33 -2.13
N GLU A 651 -33.15 14.78 -2.77
CA GLU A 651 -34.40 15.18 -2.12
C GLU A 651 -35.18 13.99 -1.56
N ASP A 652 -34.85 12.77 -1.96
CA ASP A 652 -35.47 11.57 -1.42
C ASP A 652 -35.06 11.38 0.05
N LYS A 653 -36.06 11.20 0.91
CA LYS A 653 -35.86 10.94 2.34
C LYS A 653 -35.01 9.69 2.60
N LYS A 654 -34.95 8.76 1.64
CA LYS A 654 -34.16 7.54 1.72
C LYS A 654 -32.70 7.70 1.29
N TYR A 655 -32.27 8.84 0.75
CA TYR A 655 -30.91 9.04 0.25
C TYR A 655 -29.84 8.60 1.27
N TYR A 656 -29.84 9.19 2.47
CA TYR A 656 -28.88 8.82 3.53
C TYR A 656 -29.15 7.46 4.15
N GLU A 657 -30.42 7.03 4.22
CA GLU A 657 -30.76 5.70 4.73
C GLU A 657 -30.18 4.60 3.83
N ASN A 658 -30.30 4.75 2.52
CA ASN A 658 -29.76 3.85 1.51
C ASN A 658 -28.25 3.70 1.62
N ILE A 659 -27.52 4.81 1.76
CA ILE A 659 -26.06 4.79 1.95
C ILE A 659 -25.69 4.05 3.25
N ARG A 660 -26.37 4.35 4.36
CA ARG A 660 -26.13 3.69 5.65
C ARG A 660 -26.44 2.19 5.62
N ARG A 661 -27.48 1.78 4.90
CA ARG A 661 -27.80 0.36 4.66
C ARG A 661 -26.72 -0.32 3.82
N ALA A 662 -26.24 0.32 2.77
CA ALA A 662 -25.15 -0.23 1.96
C ALA A 662 -23.85 -0.43 2.76
N LEU A 663 -23.52 0.47 3.71
CA LEU A 663 -22.38 0.26 4.62
C LEU A 663 -22.50 -1.06 5.40
N VAL A 664 -23.71 -1.45 5.80
CA VAL A 664 -23.94 -2.71 6.52
C VAL A 664 -23.56 -3.91 5.65
N ALA A 665 -23.71 -3.86 4.32
CA ALA A 665 -23.39 -4.99 3.44
C ALA A 665 -21.92 -5.44 3.52
N GLY A 666 -20.97 -4.51 3.73
CA GLY A 666 -19.57 -4.85 3.95
C GLY A 666 -19.18 -4.97 5.42
N PHE A 667 -19.71 -4.08 6.27
CA PHE A 667 -19.23 -3.89 7.63
C PHE A 667 -20.18 -4.44 8.71
N PHE A 668 -21.08 -5.36 8.36
CA PHE A 668 -22.00 -5.99 9.32
C PHE A 668 -21.26 -6.72 10.46
N MET A 669 -20.00 -7.14 10.28
CA MET A 669 -19.20 -7.72 11.36
C MET A 669 -18.61 -6.66 12.32
N GLN A 670 -18.49 -5.40 11.87
CA GLN A 670 -17.90 -4.28 12.60
C GLN A 670 -18.97 -3.35 13.18
N VAL A 671 -19.75 -3.90 14.11
CA VAL A 671 -20.84 -3.20 14.78
C VAL A 671 -20.62 -3.22 16.28
N ALA A 672 -21.05 -2.17 16.97
CA ALA A 672 -21.05 -2.08 18.41
C ALA A 672 -22.41 -1.60 18.94
N LYS A 673 -22.83 -2.16 20.06
CA LYS A 673 -24.05 -1.76 20.77
C LYS A 673 -23.70 -0.95 22.01
N LYS A 674 -24.41 0.14 22.27
CA LYS A 674 -24.26 0.94 23.46
C LYS A 674 -24.65 0.15 24.71
N ASP A 675 -23.76 0.17 25.70
CA ASP A 675 -23.96 -0.31 27.07
C ASP A 675 -23.61 0.84 28.01
N ASN A 676 -24.64 1.50 28.56
CA ASN A 676 -24.51 2.69 29.41
C ASN A 676 -23.70 3.83 28.75
N LYS A 677 -22.44 4.02 29.17
CA LYS A 677 -21.51 5.05 28.65
C LYS A 677 -20.46 4.50 27.68
N THR A 678 -20.41 3.17 27.53
CA THR A 678 -19.48 2.46 26.66
C THR A 678 -20.24 1.78 25.53
N TYR A 679 -19.52 1.23 24.56
CA TYR A 679 -20.06 0.37 23.53
C TYR A 679 -19.42 -1.02 23.65
N THR A 680 -20.15 -2.04 23.23
CA THR A 680 -19.70 -3.43 23.21
C THR A 680 -19.75 -3.94 21.78
N THR A 681 -18.61 -4.38 21.24
CA THR A 681 -18.53 -4.93 19.87
C THR A 681 -19.33 -6.23 19.74
N VAL A 682 -19.96 -6.42 18.59
CA VAL A 682 -20.79 -7.57 18.27
C VAL A 682 -19.93 -8.84 18.16
N LYS A 683 -20.41 -9.95 18.76
CA LYS A 683 -19.80 -11.30 18.81
C LYS A 683 -18.51 -11.42 19.65
N ASP A 684 -17.59 -10.43 19.62
CA ASP A 684 -16.33 -10.47 20.40
C ASP A 684 -16.40 -9.80 21.79
N ASN A 685 -17.52 -9.13 22.11
CA ASN A 685 -17.81 -8.52 23.41
C ASN A 685 -16.70 -7.59 23.94
N GLN A 686 -16.05 -6.81 23.07
CA GLN A 686 -15.02 -5.86 23.49
C GLN A 686 -15.65 -4.55 23.93
N SER A 687 -15.30 -4.09 25.14
CA SER A 687 -15.68 -2.76 25.62
C SER A 687 -14.85 -1.69 24.93
N VAL A 688 -15.52 -0.76 24.27
CA VAL A 688 -14.93 0.30 23.46
C VAL A 688 -15.60 1.65 23.72
N LEU A 689 -14.89 2.72 23.41
CA LEU A 689 -15.40 4.08 23.38
C LEU A 689 -15.49 4.58 21.94
N LEU A 690 -16.36 5.55 21.68
CA LEU A 690 -16.30 6.28 20.42
C LEU A 690 -15.00 7.10 20.39
N HIS A 691 -14.28 7.06 19.28
CA HIS A 691 -13.06 7.84 19.14
C HIS A 691 -13.39 9.35 19.24
N PRO A 692 -12.59 10.16 19.95
CA PRO A 692 -12.88 11.59 20.16
C PRO A 692 -12.98 12.43 18.88
N SER A 693 -12.54 11.89 17.75
CA SER A 693 -12.67 12.55 16.45
C SER A 693 -14.03 12.39 15.80
N THR A 694 -14.95 11.58 16.35
CA THR A 694 -16.25 11.35 15.71
C THR A 694 -17.11 12.61 15.72
N VAL A 695 -17.87 12.83 14.66
CA VAL A 695 -18.88 13.90 14.57
C VAL A 695 -20.30 13.40 14.85
N LEU A 696 -20.43 12.15 15.32
CA LEU A 696 -21.73 11.55 15.60
C LEU A 696 -22.49 12.38 16.64
N GLY A 697 -23.47 13.15 16.16
CA GLY A 697 -24.25 14.07 16.98
C GLY A 697 -25.47 13.42 17.61
N GLN A 698 -25.97 12.33 17.03
CA GLN A 698 -27.11 11.60 17.59
C GLN A 698 -26.68 10.55 18.60
N ASP A 699 -27.45 10.41 19.67
CA ASP A 699 -27.26 9.31 20.60
C ASP A 699 -27.82 8.01 20.01
N SER A 700 -26.95 7.20 19.40
CA SER A 700 -27.33 5.97 18.73
C SER A 700 -27.03 4.75 19.58
N GLU A 701 -28.01 3.85 19.73
CA GLU A 701 -27.81 2.59 20.44
C GLU A 701 -26.91 1.62 19.64
N TRP A 702 -26.94 1.69 18.31
CA TRP A 702 -26.21 0.78 17.43
C TRP A 702 -25.36 1.57 16.44
N VAL A 703 -24.07 1.24 16.40
CA VAL A 703 -23.13 1.94 15.53
C VAL A 703 -22.28 0.94 14.76
N LEU A 704 -22.03 1.27 13.50
CA LEU A 704 -21.08 0.61 12.63
C LEU A 704 -19.77 1.41 12.64
N TYR A 705 -18.63 0.74 12.65
CA TYR A 705 -17.31 1.37 12.67
C TYR A 705 -16.38 0.81 11.60
N ASN A 706 -15.48 1.64 11.09
CA ASN A 706 -14.48 1.19 10.11
C ASN A 706 -13.21 0.64 10.77
N GLU A 707 -12.77 1.23 11.90
CA GLU A 707 -11.47 0.90 12.50
C GLU A 707 -11.56 0.71 14.02
N PHE A 708 -10.87 -0.33 14.51
CA PHE A 708 -10.65 -0.54 15.94
C PHE A 708 -9.25 -0.01 16.32
N VAL A 709 -9.20 0.91 17.28
CA VAL A 709 -7.98 1.60 17.69
C VAL A 709 -7.61 1.18 19.11
N LEU A 710 -6.49 0.45 19.23
CA LEU A 710 -5.99 -0.06 20.51
C LEU A 710 -4.95 0.92 21.08
N THR A 711 -5.29 1.56 22.21
CA THR A 711 -4.40 2.43 22.99
C THR A 711 -4.53 2.08 24.48
N ASN A 712 -4.28 3.04 25.39
CA ASN A 712 -4.63 2.89 26.82
C ASN A 712 -6.13 2.60 27.03
N LYS A 713 -6.98 3.04 26.10
CA LYS A 713 -8.39 2.67 26.00
C LYS A 713 -8.67 2.16 24.59
N ASN A 714 -9.64 1.27 24.46
CA ASN A 714 -10.08 0.80 23.15
C ASN A 714 -11.07 1.80 22.57
N TYR A 715 -10.83 2.23 21.34
CA TYR A 715 -11.72 3.13 20.62
C TYR A 715 -12.19 2.50 19.32
N ILE A 716 -13.38 2.87 18.87
CA ILE A 716 -13.85 2.64 17.50
C ILE A 716 -13.89 3.97 16.75
N ARG A 717 -13.31 3.99 15.55
CA ARG A 717 -13.10 5.20 14.73
C ARG A 717 -13.83 5.10 13.40
N THR A 718 -14.26 6.26 12.91
CA THR A 718 -15.13 6.43 11.73
C THR A 718 -16.44 5.67 11.93
N VAL A 719 -17.33 6.29 12.69
CA VAL A 719 -18.53 5.66 13.23
C VAL A 719 -19.77 6.21 12.55
N THR A 720 -20.71 5.33 12.20
CA THR A 720 -22.02 5.70 11.64
C THR A 720 -23.13 4.95 12.35
N ALA A 721 -24.19 5.67 12.69
CA ALA A 721 -25.36 5.07 13.30
C ALA A 721 -26.04 4.08 12.36
N VAL A 722 -26.51 2.96 12.88
CA VAL A 722 -27.25 1.95 12.13
C VAL A 722 -28.48 1.51 12.92
N ARG A 723 -29.44 0.90 12.22
CA ARG A 723 -30.61 0.31 12.86
C ARG A 723 -30.43 -1.21 12.98
N PRO A 724 -30.80 -1.84 14.11
CA PRO A 724 -30.62 -3.28 14.29
C PRO A 724 -31.45 -4.12 13.30
N GLU A 725 -32.56 -3.58 12.78
CA GLU A 725 -33.35 -4.26 11.74
C GLU A 725 -32.56 -4.43 10.44
N TRP A 726 -31.65 -3.51 10.11
CA TRP A 726 -30.81 -3.64 8.91
C TRP A 726 -29.77 -4.74 9.06
N LEU A 727 -29.29 -4.98 10.28
CA LEU A 727 -28.35 -6.06 10.58
C LEU A 727 -29.01 -7.43 10.36
N LEU A 728 -30.27 -7.57 10.79
CA LEU A 728 -31.08 -8.77 10.58
C LEU A 728 -31.52 -8.96 9.14
N ASP A 729 -31.74 -7.89 8.38
CA ASP A 729 -32.18 -7.94 6.98
C ASP A 729 -31.02 -8.28 6.03
N ILE A 730 -29.85 -7.64 6.24
CA ILE A 730 -28.70 -7.69 5.32
C ILE A 730 -27.70 -8.78 5.75
N GLY A 731 -27.38 -8.87 7.04
CA GLY A 731 -26.37 -9.80 7.58
C GLY A 731 -26.96 -11.08 8.18
N GLN A 732 -27.98 -11.66 7.55
CA GLN A 732 -28.81 -12.74 8.12
C GLN A 732 -27.98 -13.92 8.69
N ALA A 733 -26.99 -14.41 7.93
CA ALA A 733 -26.15 -15.54 8.35
C ALA A 733 -25.29 -15.22 9.59
N TYR A 734 -24.83 -13.97 9.72
CA TYR A 734 -24.01 -13.53 10.85
C TYR A 734 -24.84 -13.17 12.08
N TYR A 735 -26.04 -12.65 11.87
CA TYR A 735 -26.97 -12.21 12.90
C TYR A 735 -28.09 -13.22 13.18
N ASP A 736 -27.82 -14.51 12.97
CA ASP A 736 -28.74 -15.56 13.40
C ASP A 736 -28.95 -15.49 14.92
N VAL A 737 -30.17 -15.12 15.29
CA VAL A 737 -30.56 -14.84 16.68
C VAL A 737 -30.51 -16.10 17.52
N ASP A 738 -30.72 -17.28 16.94
CA ASP A 738 -30.79 -18.53 17.66
C ASP A 738 -29.39 -18.96 18.13
N SER A 739 -28.40 -18.89 17.24
CA SER A 739 -26.99 -19.18 17.54
C SER A 739 -26.26 -18.05 18.30
N PHE A 740 -26.81 -16.83 18.36
CA PHE A 740 -26.15 -15.71 19.05
C PHE A 740 -25.96 -15.95 20.57
N PRO A 741 -24.81 -15.57 21.16
CA PRO A 741 -24.59 -15.66 22.60
C PRO A 741 -25.62 -14.88 23.42
N LYS A 742 -25.99 -15.39 24.60
CA LYS A 742 -26.86 -14.66 25.54
C LYS A 742 -26.19 -13.37 25.99
N GLY A 743 -26.92 -12.26 25.97
CA GLY A 743 -26.42 -10.96 26.41
C GLY A 743 -27.30 -9.82 25.91
N GLU A 744 -26.89 -8.58 26.22
CA GLU A 744 -27.64 -7.39 25.84
C GLU A 744 -27.75 -7.19 24.32
N VAL A 745 -26.75 -7.65 23.56
CA VAL A 745 -26.74 -7.63 22.09
C VAL A 745 -27.86 -8.52 21.55
N LYS A 746 -27.94 -9.78 22.00
CA LYS A 746 -29.01 -10.72 21.61
C LYS A 746 -30.39 -10.18 21.98
N ASN A 747 -30.55 -9.60 23.17
CA ASN A 747 -31.82 -9.01 23.59
C ASN A 747 -32.26 -7.87 22.66
N GLY A 748 -31.31 -7.02 22.24
CA GLY A 748 -31.58 -5.96 21.27
C GLY A 748 -31.96 -6.50 19.88
N LEU A 749 -31.30 -7.58 19.41
CA LEU A 749 -31.66 -8.26 18.16
C LEU A 749 -33.05 -8.90 18.22
N ILE A 750 -33.41 -9.56 19.32
CA ILE A 750 -34.76 -10.12 19.53
C ILE A 750 -35.83 -9.02 19.50
N ALA A 751 -35.55 -7.87 20.12
CA ALA A 751 -36.45 -6.74 20.10
C ALA A 751 -36.65 -6.20 18.66
N ALA A 752 -35.56 -6.08 17.89
CA ALA A 752 -35.61 -5.67 16.49
C ALA A 752 -36.38 -6.68 15.61
N GLN A 753 -36.15 -7.99 15.78
CA GLN A 753 -36.86 -9.05 15.06
C GLN A 753 -38.37 -8.98 15.32
N ARG A 754 -38.78 -8.77 16.57
CA ARG A 754 -40.19 -8.55 16.93
C ARG A 754 -40.77 -7.28 16.33
N ALA A 755 -39.99 -6.21 16.25
CA ALA A 755 -40.40 -4.96 15.62
C ALA A 755 -40.62 -5.14 14.10
N MET A 756 -39.70 -5.85 13.42
CA MET A 756 -39.83 -6.20 12.01
C MET A 756 -41.09 -7.04 11.74
N GLN A 757 -41.36 -8.06 12.57
CA GLN A 757 -42.55 -8.88 12.42
C GLN A 757 -43.84 -8.05 12.57
N ARG A 758 -43.90 -7.19 13.59
CA ARG A 758 -45.05 -6.29 13.80
C ARG A 758 -45.27 -5.32 12.63
N ALA A 759 -44.19 -4.86 12.00
CA ALA A 759 -44.28 -4.00 10.82
C ALA A 759 -44.83 -4.77 9.61
N ARG A 760 -44.35 -6.00 9.36
CA ARG A 760 -44.88 -6.89 8.31
C ARG A 760 -46.37 -7.18 8.52
N ASP A 761 -46.77 -7.57 9.74
CA ASP A 761 -48.17 -7.83 10.08
C ASP A 761 -49.08 -6.60 9.84
N ARG A 762 -48.56 -5.38 10.09
CA ARG A 762 -49.28 -4.13 9.81
C ARG A 762 -49.45 -3.87 8.33
N GLU A 763 -48.40 -4.06 7.53
CA GLU A 763 -48.47 -3.91 6.07
C GLU A 763 -49.43 -4.91 5.43
N GLU A 764 -49.40 -6.17 5.87
CA GLU A 764 -50.33 -7.21 5.40
C GLU A 764 -51.78 -6.85 5.74
N ARG A 765 -52.04 -6.37 6.97
CA ARG A 765 -53.37 -5.88 7.36
C ARG A 765 -53.82 -4.68 6.51
N GLN A 766 -52.94 -3.73 6.21
CA GLN A 766 -53.26 -2.60 5.35
C GLN A 766 -53.55 -3.03 3.90
N LYS A 767 -52.79 -3.99 3.35
CA LYS A 767 -53.05 -4.58 2.03
C LYS A 767 -54.39 -5.34 1.99
N MET A 768 -54.72 -6.10 3.04
CA MET A 768 -56.01 -6.79 3.14
C MET A 768 -57.21 -5.84 3.30
N MET A 769 -57.05 -4.72 4.02
CA MET A 769 -58.11 -3.70 4.14
C MET A 769 -58.25 -2.85 2.88
N GLY A 770 -57.16 -2.54 2.17
CA GLY A 770 -57.19 -1.80 0.91
C GLY A 770 -57.72 -2.60 -0.28
N GLY A 771 -57.66 -3.94 -0.22
CA GLY A 771 -58.22 -4.84 -1.24
C GLY A 771 -59.73 -5.04 -1.19
N ARG A 772 -60.42 -4.58 -0.13
CA ARG A 772 -61.89 -4.64 0.00
C ARG A 772 -62.62 -3.40 -0.53
N GLY A 773 -61.90 -2.49 -1.18
CA GLY A 773 -62.44 -1.27 -1.79
C GLY A 773 -62.07 -1.13 -3.27
N ARG A 774 -62.34 -2.16 -4.08
CA ARG A 774 -62.45 -2.05 -5.54
C ARG A 774 -63.60 -2.89 -6.05
#